data_AF-K9EGB3-F1
#
_entry.id   AF-K9EGB3-F1
#
_cell.length_a   1.000
_cell.length_b   1.000
_cell.length_c   1.000
_cell.angle_alpha   90.00
_cell.angle_beta   90.00
_cell.angle_gamma   90.00
#
_symmetry.space_group_name_H-M   'P 1'
#
loop_
_entity.id
_entity.type
_entity.pdbx_description
1 polymer ?
#
loop_
_entity_poly.entity_id
_entity_poly.type
_entity_poly.pdbx_seq_one_letter_code
_entity_poly.pdbx_strand_id
1 'polypeptide(L)'
;MPVLLSLFFVGALCAPALMARGRGGFAVLAIIPGAAFAWLLTLIPRTLRGDYYEAGITWVPQLGMNLDIRIDVLSLLLALIASGVGSVVLFYSWRYFSPEASYLGRFGAIFLAFAGAMMGLVTTDNTVALYIYWELTTICSFLLIGHYSDRASSRRAAVQALIVTTFGGLAMLAGIAIFGEMEGGSYSLHQLVNAAHAGTLSPGNPALLAAGIALLLVGAFSKSALIPFHFWLPAAMAAPTPVSAYLHAAAMVKAGVYLVARLAPGFSDEPIWHCMVVVAGCYTLLLGGYRALKQTDIKLVIAFGTVSQLGLIILFVGYGHPTMLLAGMMLLLAHSLFKSALFLSVGIVDVCTGTRDLRELSGVGRQMPKVAFFAGLADLSMMGIPPFAAFVAKEGALGHLWGGTLEDVIVMIVIAVGSALTVAYGLRFWWGAFMSKPLVGADVSGTGERAGQRPPTEVRPASHIMVWPVAILATLGLIAGLATPLVNSFLACHVAQFSSEFHDLHLWAGFGGPFFLTLGIIAAGVAIFALRAPWKRLTEQFRFPLAMEEIYHRIISGLEHLSAYVTSRTQTGSLPGYVQTIFWTLVAALVAALVFEPPIAPPGVRAWDGWVQALVAVVGCIGALLAARARHRVKAVILMGIAGYSVALTYELYGAPDLALTQVLSETLTLVVFVLVMRRLPIYFSSRRRRVVQMKRIVLAVVVGVVFAGIAMLAAGARVHVPVSENFASEGFSFGYGRNIVNVTLVDIRAWDTMGEISVIVAAAVGIASLLFIRDRAGGTDRLRNILGSSEARRQRRERISQDAARYMARAIQREEHEQTRGRGRAWLASTHRPGVQSRPIMLQIGTRVVFHSIIMVSLFFLFSGHNLPGGGFAGGLLAGIALVLRYLAGGRFELGATLPVLPAHLTGFGLALATLAALAPTALGGTPLQTARIDVALPIFGDVHFTTALVFDTGVYLVVLGLVHEILRSLGGEIDRHGEREKGLLVPEPELVPSQDSRLALREEMESHDAARERAGGEEERERIRERDAQREVAAASSGGGTAVPASLAMGPMGQPAPSHRNQNGGTQHD
;
A
#
# COMPACT_ATOMS: atom_id res chain seq x y z
N MET A 1 29.28 15.11 -19.65
CA MET A 1 28.66 14.45 -18.47
C MET A 1 27.37 13.67 -18.79
N PRO A 2 26.34 14.19 -19.48
CA PRO A 2 25.08 13.46 -19.70
C PRO A 2 25.25 12.08 -20.36
N VAL A 3 26.17 11.98 -21.32
CA VAL A 3 26.55 10.71 -21.96
C VAL A 3 27.14 9.71 -20.95
N LEU A 4 28.01 10.17 -20.04
CA LEU A 4 28.59 9.31 -19.00
C LEU A 4 27.53 8.79 -18.03
N LEU A 5 26.59 9.64 -17.60
CA LEU A 5 25.46 9.20 -16.77
C LEU A 5 24.63 8.15 -17.50
N SER A 6 24.36 8.35 -18.79
CA SER A 6 23.63 7.38 -19.63
C SER A 6 24.36 6.03 -19.72
N LEU A 7 25.70 6.03 -19.78
CA LEU A 7 26.50 4.80 -19.79
C LEU A 7 26.34 3.96 -18.52
N PHE A 8 26.12 4.56 -17.35
CA PHE A 8 25.82 3.79 -16.13
C PHE A 8 24.50 3.03 -16.26
N PHE A 9 23.46 3.65 -16.81
CA PHE A 9 22.16 3.02 -17.02
C PHE A 9 22.21 1.93 -18.10
N VAL A 10 22.86 2.21 -19.23
CA VAL A 10 23.08 1.22 -20.30
C VAL A 10 23.91 0.05 -19.77
N GLY A 11 24.97 0.33 -19.01
CA GLY A 11 25.78 -0.69 -18.36
C GLY A 11 24.98 -1.56 -17.39
N ALA A 12 24.07 -0.94 -16.63
CA ALA A 12 23.17 -1.66 -15.73
C ALA A 12 22.23 -2.61 -16.50
N LEU A 13 21.67 -2.17 -17.63
CA LEU A 13 20.83 -3.01 -18.49
C LEU A 13 21.61 -4.17 -19.14
N CYS A 14 22.87 -3.94 -19.51
CA CYS A 14 23.74 -4.94 -20.11
C CYS A 14 24.35 -5.92 -19.09
N ALA A 15 24.34 -5.60 -17.79
CA ALA A 15 24.99 -6.39 -16.76
C ALA A 15 24.51 -7.86 -16.69
N PRO A 16 23.20 -8.20 -16.80
CA PRO A 16 22.77 -9.60 -16.84
C PRO A 16 23.38 -10.40 -17.99
N ALA A 17 23.45 -9.82 -19.19
CA ALA A 17 24.04 -10.47 -20.37
C ALA A 17 25.56 -10.65 -20.24
N LEU A 18 26.25 -9.69 -19.61
CA LEU A 18 27.68 -9.80 -19.32
C LEU A 18 27.97 -10.88 -18.26
N MET A 19 27.12 -10.97 -17.23
CA MET A 19 27.27 -11.97 -16.16
C MET A 19 26.89 -13.38 -16.59
N ALA A 20 26.08 -13.54 -17.64
CA ALA A 20 25.79 -14.84 -18.24
C ALA A 20 27.06 -15.52 -18.79
N ARG A 21 28.10 -14.74 -19.15
CA ARG A 21 29.42 -15.26 -19.56
C ARG A 21 30.34 -15.59 -18.38
N GLY A 22 29.86 -15.43 -17.14
CA GLY A 22 30.57 -15.69 -15.91
C GLY A 22 31.01 -14.43 -15.15
N ARG A 23 31.54 -14.62 -13.94
CA ARG A 23 31.94 -13.56 -13.00
C ARG A 23 33.03 -12.59 -13.51
N GLY A 24 33.69 -12.91 -14.63
CA GLY A 24 34.61 -11.99 -15.33
C GLY A 24 33.93 -10.73 -15.84
N GLY A 25 32.60 -10.76 -16.03
CA GLY A 25 31.82 -9.58 -16.38
C GLY A 25 32.02 -8.40 -15.43
N PHE A 26 32.38 -8.63 -14.15
CA PHE A 26 32.60 -7.56 -13.19
C PHE A 26 33.76 -6.63 -13.56
N ALA A 27 34.83 -7.18 -14.14
CA ALA A 27 35.96 -6.38 -14.62
C ALA A 27 35.55 -5.49 -15.81
N VAL A 28 34.66 -5.99 -16.68
CA VAL A 28 34.10 -5.21 -17.80
C VAL A 28 33.20 -4.10 -17.27
N LEU A 29 32.31 -4.40 -16.30
CA LEU A 29 31.46 -3.38 -15.68
C LEU A 29 32.28 -2.31 -14.95
N ALA A 30 33.44 -2.65 -14.38
CA ALA A 30 34.32 -1.71 -13.71
C ALA A 30 34.89 -0.61 -14.64
N ILE A 31 34.91 -0.85 -15.96
CA ILE A 31 35.39 0.13 -16.95
C ILE A 31 34.51 1.38 -16.98
N ILE A 32 33.20 1.24 -16.77
CA ILE A 32 32.26 2.37 -16.83
C ILE A 32 32.56 3.44 -15.77
N PRO A 33 32.59 3.11 -14.46
CA PRO A 33 33.04 4.07 -13.45
C PRO A 33 34.51 4.44 -13.59
N GLY A 34 35.37 3.55 -14.10
CA GLY A 34 36.77 3.87 -14.39
C GLY A 34 36.94 4.95 -15.47
N ALA A 35 36.13 4.92 -16.52
CA ALA A 35 36.10 5.92 -17.58
C ALA A 35 35.54 7.25 -17.07
N ALA A 36 34.51 7.21 -16.22
CA ALA A 36 34.01 8.41 -15.54
C ALA A 36 35.10 9.04 -14.66
N PHE A 37 35.83 8.24 -13.88
CA PHE A 37 36.95 8.69 -13.07
C PHE A 37 38.05 9.36 -13.92
N ALA A 38 38.46 8.70 -15.01
CA ALA A 38 39.48 9.24 -15.92
C ALA A 38 39.05 10.58 -16.55
N TRP A 39 37.78 10.70 -16.95
CA TRP A 39 37.24 11.96 -17.47
C TRP A 39 37.21 13.05 -16.41
N LEU A 40 36.78 12.75 -15.18
CA LEU A 40 36.74 13.72 -14.08
C LEU A 40 38.13 14.26 -13.73
N LEU A 41 39.19 13.44 -13.81
CA LEU A 41 40.56 13.92 -13.61
C LEU A 41 40.95 15.05 -14.57
N THR A 42 40.39 15.07 -15.79
CA THR A 42 40.63 16.15 -16.76
C THR A 42 40.01 17.49 -16.35
N LEU A 43 39.09 17.50 -15.39
CA LEU A 43 38.45 18.72 -14.89
C LEU A 43 39.24 19.41 -13.77
N ILE A 44 40.22 18.72 -13.15
CA ILE A 44 41.02 19.28 -12.04
C ILE A 44 41.69 20.62 -12.41
N PRO A 45 42.38 20.76 -13.56
CA PRO A 45 43.01 22.04 -13.94
C PRO A 45 42.01 23.18 -14.17
N ARG A 46 40.76 22.85 -14.53
CA ARG A 46 39.69 23.85 -14.67
C ARG A 46 39.24 24.34 -13.30
N THR A 47 38.96 23.42 -12.38
CA THR A 47 38.54 23.76 -11.01
C THR A 47 39.60 24.50 -10.20
N LEU A 48 40.89 24.23 -10.43
CA LEU A 48 42.00 24.96 -9.79
C LEU A 48 42.08 26.44 -10.22
N ARG A 49 41.50 26.81 -11.36
CA ARG A 49 41.42 28.21 -11.83
C ARG A 49 40.19 28.95 -11.30
N GLY A 50 39.36 28.30 -10.48
CA GLY A 50 38.09 28.84 -9.99
C GLY A 50 36.90 28.62 -10.95
N ASP A 51 37.13 28.00 -12.12
CA ASP A 51 36.07 27.67 -13.06
C ASP A 51 35.33 26.38 -12.66
N TYR A 52 34.08 26.24 -13.08
CA TYR A 52 33.28 25.02 -12.93
C TYR A 52 32.81 24.50 -14.28
N TYR A 53 32.46 23.21 -14.34
CA TYR A 53 31.77 22.64 -15.50
C TYR A 53 30.26 22.75 -15.28
N GLU A 54 29.54 23.20 -16.31
CA GLU A 54 28.09 23.37 -16.26
C GLU A 54 27.46 22.76 -17.53
N ALA A 55 26.32 22.09 -17.37
CA ALA A 55 25.48 21.61 -18.46
C ALA A 55 24.04 21.47 -17.95
N GLY A 56 23.05 21.97 -18.68
CA GLY A 56 21.64 21.85 -18.29
C GLY A 56 20.80 21.20 -19.38
N ILE A 57 19.83 20.38 -18.97
CA ILE A 57 18.76 19.91 -19.85
C ILE A 57 17.43 20.29 -19.19
N THR A 58 16.66 21.14 -19.86
CA THR A 58 15.31 21.51 -19.43
C THR A 58 14.41 20.27 -19.48
N TRP A 59 13.77 19.92 -18.37
CA TRP A 59 12.94 18.72 -18.26
C TRP A 59 11.46 19.03 -18.02
N VAL A 60 11.11 19.64 -16.88
CA VAL A 60 9.73 20.06 -16.56
C VAL A 60 9.76 21.51 -16.02
N PRO A 61 9.71 22.52 -16.91
CA PRO A 61 9.83 23.93 -16.54
C PRO A 61 8.77 24.40 -15.55
N GLN A 62 7.54 23.89 -15.65
CA GLN A 62 6.43 24.31 -14.81
C GLN A 62 6.64 23.99 -13.32
N LEU A 63 7.51 23.02 -13.02
CA LEU A 63 7.86 22.61 -11.66
C LEU A 63 9.26 23.09 -11.25
N GLY A 64 9.89 23.97 -12.04
CA GLY A 64 11.29 24.37 -11.82
C GLY A 64 12.28 23.19 -11.88
N MET A 65 11.89 22.09 -12.53
CA MET A 65 12.61 20.82 -12.50
C MET A 65 13.47 20.69 -13.76
N ASN A 66 14.75 21.01 -13.64
CA ASN A 66 15.75 20.88 -14.69
C ASN A 66 16.82 19.86 -14.30
N LEU A 67 17.43 19.22 -15.29
CA LEU A 67 18.59 18.37 -15.09
C LEU A 67 19.86 19.22 -15.23
N ASP A 68 20.08 20.08 -14.25
CA ASP A 68 21.23 20.99 -14.20
C ASP A 68 22.42 20.30 -13.55
N ILE A 69 23.53 20.21 -14.28
CA ILE A 69 24.78 19.61 -13.84
C ILE A 69 25.77 20.74 -13.58
N ARG A 70 26.31 20.81 -12.37
CA ARG A 70 27.36 21.74 -11.98
C ARG A 70 28.45 21.00 -11.21
N ILE A 71 29.65 20.93 -11.80
CA ILE A 71 30.81 20.26 -11.20
C ILE A 71 31.83 21.32 -10.79
N ASP A 72 31.86 21.61 -9.49
CA ASP A 72 32.88 22.38 -8.81
C ASP A 72 33.78 21.48 -7.96
N VAL A 73 34.65 22.05 -7.12
CA VAL A 73 35.65 21.31 -6.33
C VAL A 73 35.03 20.24 -5.42
N LEU A 74 33.99 20.58 -4.65
CA LEU A 74 33.31 19.64 -3.75
C LEU A 74 32.65 18.50 -4.52
N SER A 75 31.92 18.85 -5.58
CA SER A 75 31.22 17.89 -6.45
C SER A 75 32.22 16.99 -7.17
N LEU A 76 33.35 17.54 -7.63
CA LEU A 76 34.44 16.83 -8.29
C LEU A 76 35.12 15.84 -7.33
N LEU A 77 35.42 16.25 -6.10
CA LEU A 77 36.01 15.38 -5.07
C LEU A 77 35.15 14.13 -4.85
N LEU A 78 33.85 14.32 -4.62
CA LEU A 78 32.94 13.20 -4.39
C LEU A 78 32.66 12.38 -5.65
N ALA A 79 32.60 13.01 -6.82
CA ALA A 79 32.49 12.31 -8.10
C ALA A 79 33.71 11.41 -8.35
N LEU A 80 34.93 11.88 -8.04
CA LEU A 80 36.16 11.10 -8.12
C LEU A 80 36.14 9.93 -7.13
N ILE A 81 35.69 10.15 -5.89
CA ILE A 81 35.57 9.10 -4.89
C ILE A 81 34.54 8.05 -5.32
N ALA A 82 33.34 8.47 -5.72
CA ALA A 82 32.24 7.58 -6.10
C ALA A 82 32.59 6.75 -7.35
N SER A 83 33.21 7.35 -8.37
CA SER A 83 33.61 6.64 -9.58
C SER A 83 34.86 5.78 -9.36
N GLY A 84 35.90 6.31 -8.72
CA GLY A 84 37.16 5.61 -8.49
C GLY A 84 36.99 4.38 -7.59
N VAL A 85 36.40 4.56 -6.41
CA VAL A 85 36.14 3.43 -5.50
C VAL A 85 35.13 2.46 -6.12
N GLY A 86 34.12 2.96 -6.82
CA GLY A 86 33.13 2.10 -7.50
C GLY A 86 33.78 1.16 -8.52
N SER A 87 34.73 1.67 -9.31
CA SER A 87 35.51 0.85 -10.24
C SER A 87 36.36 -0.20 -9.52
N VAL A 88 37.09 0.20 -8.47
CA VAL A 88 37.93 -0.70 -7.69
C VAL A 88 37.12 -1.81 -7.01
N VAL A 89 35.95 -1.49 -6.47
CA VAL A 89 35.05 -2.46 -5.81
C VAL A 89 34.40 -3.43 -6.81
N LEU A 90 34.02 -2.96 -8.01
CA LEU A 90 33.55 -3.86 -9.07
C LEU A 90 34.67 -4.80 -9.51
N PHE A 91 35.89 -4.29 -9.69
CA PHE A 91 37.05 -5.13 -10.03
C PHE A 91 37.33 -6.18 -8.94
N TYR A 92 37.25 -5.80 -7.67
CA TYR A 92 37.34 -6.74 -6.53
C TYR A 92 36.26 -7.83 -6.57
N SER A 93 35.04 -7.47 -6.96
CA SER A 93 33.88 -8.38 -7.00
C SER A 93 34.07 -9.54 -7.98
N TRP A 94 34.95 -9.40 -8.98
CA TRP A 94 35.31 -10.47 -9.92
C TRP A 94 35.72 -11.76 -9.21
N ARG A 95 36.51 -11.69 -8.13
CA ARG A 95 37.01 -12.88 -7.43
C ARG A 95 36.42 -13.11 -6.05
N TYR A 96 35.70 -12.12 -5.50
CA TYR A 96 34.95 -12.26 -4.26
C TYR A 96 33.82 -13.29 -4.37
N PHE A 97 33.01 -13.23 -5.43
CA PHE A 97 31.90 -14.18 -5.62
C PHE A 97 32.40 -15.55 -6.13
N SER A 98 31.78 -16.62 -5.62
CA SER A 98 31.95 -17.98 -6.12
C SER A 98 31.49 -18.08 -7.59
N PRO A 99 32.09 -18.95 -8.43
CA PRO A 99 31.56 -19.24 -9.76
C PRO A 99 30.09 -19.73 -9.76
N GLU A 100 29.66 -20.37 -8.68
CA GLU A 100 28.31 -20.93 -8.51
C GLU A 100 27.33 -19.94 -7.85
N ALA A 101 27.77 -18.71 -7.56
CA ALA A 101 26.90 -17.72 -6.94
C ALA A 101 25.75 -17.32 -7.88
N SER A 102 24.54 -17.30 -7.34
CA SER A 102 23.33 -16.90 -8.08
C SER A 102 23.16 -15.37 -8.11
N TYR A 103 22.35 -14.89 -9.05
CA TYR A 103 21.92 -13.47 -9.13
C TYR A 103 23.03 -12.42 -9.39
N LEU A 104 24.19 -12.83 -9.92
CA LEU A 104 25.31 -11.92 -10.22
C LEU A 104 24.93 -10.82 -11.25
N GLY A 105 24.10 -11.16 -12.24
CA GLY A 105 23.57 -10.20 -13.22
C GLY A 105 22.77 -9.07 -12.57
N ARG A 106 21.86 -9.43 -11.66
CA ARG A 106 21.07 -8.47 -10.87
C ARG A 106 21.99 -7.63 -9.98
N PHE A 107 22.96 -8.25 -9.31
CA PHE A 107 23.92 -7.53 -8.47
C PHE A 107 24.69 -6.47 -9.27
N GLY A 108 25.30 -6.85 -10.40
CA GLY A 108 26.06 -5.93 -11.25
C GLY A 108 25.20 -4.81 -11.82
N ALA A 109 23.98 -5.12 -12.24
CA ALA A 109 23.02 -4.13 -12.74
C ALA A 109 22.71 -3.05 -11.69
N ILE A 110 22.32 -3.49 -10.49
CA ILE A 110 21.91 -2.60 -9.41
C ILE A 110 23.11 -1.82 -8.86
N PHE A 111 24.30 -2.43 -8.81
CA PHE A 111 25.52 -1.74 -8.40
C PHE A 111 25.85 -0.58 -9.35
N LEU A 112 25.78 -0.80 -10.66
CA LEU A 112 25.99 0.27 -11.64
C LEU A 112 24.90 1.34 -11.62
N ALA A 113 23.63 0.93 -11.47
CA ALA A 113 22.52 1.87 -11.32
C ALA A 113 22.72 2.75 -10.07
N PHE A 114 23.16 2.17 -8.96
CA PHE A 114 23.51 2.88 -7.74
C PHE A 114 24.69 3.84 -7.96
N ALA A 115 25.76 3.40 -8.62
CA ALA A 115 26.90 4.26 -8.95
C ALA A 115 26.50 5.44 -9.85
N GLY A 116 25.65 5.19 -10.86
CA GLY A 116 25.09 6.24 -11.73
C GLY A 116 24.20 7.22 -10.98
N ALA A 117 23.34 6.72 -10.08
CA ALA A 117 22.51 7.55 -9.22
C ALA A 117 23.35 8.45 -8.30
N MET A 118 24.41 7.91 -7.69
CA MET A 118 25.34 8.68 -6.88
C MET A 118 26.10 9.72 -7.70
N MET A 119 26.51 9.40 -8.94
CA MET A 119 27.11 10.36 -9.85
C MET A 119 26.15 11.50 -10.21
N GLY A 120 24.87 11.21 -10.44
CA GLY A 120 23.84 12.22 -10.64
C GLY A 120 23.64 13.10 -9.40
N LEU A 121 23.55 12.48 -8.21
CA LEU A 121 23.34 13.15 -6.93
C LEU A 121 24.43 14.19 -6.62
N VAL A 122 25.71 13.85 -6.82
CA VAL A 122 26.83 14.73 -6.45
C VAL A 122 27.16 15.76 -7.52
N THR A 123 26.58 15.68 -8.71
CA THR A 123 26.87 16.62 -9.81
C THR A 123 25.69 17.50 -10.19
N THR A 124 24.50 17.26 -9.63
CA THR A 124 23.31 18.07 -9.91
C THR A 124 23.30 19.37 -9.09
N ASP A 125 22.88 20.47 -9.71
CA ASP A 125 22.65 21.75 -9.01
C ASP A 125 21.19 21.90 -8.58
N ASN A 126 20.25 21.25 -9.27
CA ASN A 126 18.83 21.33 -8.96
C ASN A 126 18.47 20.42 -7.76
N THR A 127 17.81 20.97 -6.74
CA THR A 127 17.44 20.27 -5.49
C THR A 127 16.38 19.19 -5.70
N VAL A 128 15.45 19.39 -6.63
CA VAL A 128 14.43 18.39 -6.98
C VAL A 128 15.07 17.22 -7.71
N ALA A 129 15.97 17.49 -8.66
CA ALA A 129 16.77 16.45 -9.30
C ALA A 129 17.68 15.72 -8.30
N LEU A 130 18.26 16.45 -7.32
CA LEU A 130 19.00 15.86 -6.21
C LEU A 130 18.13 14.87 -5.44
N TYR A 131 16.88 15.23 -5.11
CA TYR A 131 15.94 14.33 -4.44
C TYR A 131 15.63 13.06 -5.28
N ILE A 132 15.47 13.19 -6.60
CA ILE A 132 15.24 12.04 -7.47
C ILE A 132 16.44 11.08 -7.43
N TYR A 133 17.66 11.60 -7.58
CA TYR A 133 18.86 10.78 -7.44
C TYR A 133 19.03 10.23 -6.03
N TRP A 134 18.65 11.01 -5.00
CA TRP A 134 18.64 10.59 -3.60
C TRP A 134 17.78 9.34 -3.40
N GLU A 135 16.54 9.34 -3.89
CA GLU A 135 15.66 8.18 -3.79
C GLU A 135 16.09 7.02 -4.69
N LEU A 136 16.66 7.30 -5.86
CA LEU A 136 17.23 6.26 -6.71
C LEU A 136 18.36 5.52 -5.98
N THR A 137 19.20 6.23 -5.21
CA THR A 137 20.20 5.59 -4.34
C THR A 137 19.54 4.81 -3.20
N THR A 138 18.42 5.29 -2.64
CA THR A 138 17.64 4.57 -1.62
C THR A 138 17.19 3.22 -2.15
N ILE A 139 16.50 3.21 -3.30
CA ILE A 139 15.95 2.00 -3.92
C ILE A 139 17.07 1.03 -4.29
N CYS A 140 18.15 1.51 -4.92
CA CYS A 140 19.25 0.63 -5.30
C CYS A 140 19.96 0.06 -4.06
N SER A 141 20.17 0.86 -3.01
CA SER A 141 20.77 0.39 -1.75
C SER A 141 19.92 -0.67 -1.06
N PHE A 142 18.59 -0.49 -1.02
CA PHE A 142 17.64 -1.47 -0.50
C PHE A 142 17.81 -2.82 -1.20
N LEU A 143 17.87 -2.82 -2.53
CA LEU A 143 18.02 -4.04 -3.31
C LEU A 143 19.41 -4.68 -3.17
N LEU A 144 20.47 -3.89 -2.96
CA LEU A 144 21.82 -4.40 -2.70
C LEU A 144 21.96 -4.99 -1.29
N ILE A 145 21.32 -4.38 -0.29
CA ILE A 145 21.28 -4.91 1.09
C ILE A 145 20.47 -6.21 1.12
N GLY A 146 19.36 -6.25 0.39
CA GLY A 146 18.47 -7.41 0.21
C GLY A 146 18.95 -8.42 -0.83
N HIS A 147 20.25 -8.46 -1.16
CA HIS A 147 20.78 -9.36 -2.20
C HIS A 147 20.49 -10.84 -1.90
N TYR A 148 20.66 -11.26 -0.65
CA TYR A 148 20.30 -12.61 -0.17
C TYR A 148 18.86 -12.64 0.32
N SER A 149 17.91 -12.49 -0.62
CA SER A 149 16.48 -12.37 -0.32
C SER A 149 15.86 -13.61 0.32
N ASP A 150 16.52 -14.76 0.21
CA ASP A 150 16.20 -16.01 0.91
C ASP A 150 16.33 -15.86 2.45
N ARG A 151 17.26 -15.02 2.92
CA ARG A 151 17.54 -14.85 4.35
C ARG A 151 16.65 -13.80 4.99
N ALA A 152 15.91 -14.19 6.03
CA ALA A 152 15.05 -13.27 6.78
C ALA A 152 15.80 -12.09 7.41
N SER A 153 17.06 -12.27 7.81
CA SER A 153 17.91 -11.19 8.33
C SER A 153 18.25 -10.14 7.26
N SER A 154 18.58 -10.56 6.03
CA SER A 154 18.86 -9.65 4.92
C SER A 154 17.60 -8.89 4.49
N ARG A 155 16.43 -9.56 4.43
CA ARG A 155 15.15 -8.89 4.15
C ARG A 155 14.80 -7.82 5.19
N ARG A 156 14.91 -8.16 6.49
CA ARG A 156 14.62 -7.21 7.59
C ARG A 156 15.57 -6.02 7.56
N ALA A 157 16.88 -6.26 7.38
CA ALA A 157 17.88 -5.19 7.28
C ALA A 157 17.61 -4.26 6.09
N ALA A 158 17.24 -4.82 4.93
CA ALA A 158 16.90 -4.04 3.75
C ALA A 158 15.67 -3.16 4.00
N VAL A 159 14.57 -3.72 4.52
CA VAL A 159 13.34 -2.97 4.82
C VAL A 159 13.59 -1.88 5.86
N GLN A 160 14.37 -2.17 6.91
CA GLN A 160 14.75 -1.17 7.91
C GLN A 160 15.53 -0.01 7.29
N ALA A 161 16.52 -0.29 6.43
CA ALA A 161 17.26 0.75 5.72
C ALA A 161 16.34 1.58 4.80
N LEU A 162 15.43 0.93 4.08
CA LEU A 162 14.45 1.59 3.21
C LEU A 162 13.54 2.52 4.00
N ILE A 163 12.92 2.04 5.07
CA ILE A 163 11.98 2.84 5.88
C ILE A 163 12.68 4.06 6.48
N VAL A 164 13.86 3.88 7.09
CA VAL A 164 14.56 4.97 7.77
C VAL A 164 15.04 6.03 6.77
N THR A 165 15.60 5.61 5.64
CA THR A 165 16.14 6.56 4.65
C THR A 165 15.07 7.19 3.78
N THR A 166 13.94 6.50 3.53
CA THR A 166 12.76 7.09 2.86
C THR A 166 12.06 8.08 3.76
N PHE A 167 11.95 7.80 5.07
CA PHE A 167 11.40 8.75 6.04
C PHE A 167 12.19 10.06 6.02
N GLY A 168 13.53 9.99 6.10
CA GLY A 168 14.36 11.18 6.00
C GLY A 168 14.33 11.82 4.62
N GLY A 169 14.27 11.04 3.54
CA GLY A 169 14.11 11.56 2.18
C GLY A 169 12.81 12.35 1.99
N LEU A 170 11.68 11.84 2.49
CA LEU A 170 10.39 12.55 2.46
C LEU A 170 10.41 13.83 3.31
N ALA A 171 11.05 13.80 4.48
CA ALA A 171 11.28 15.01 5.27
C ALA A 171 12.11 16.04 4.49
N MET A 172 13.19 15.59 3.85
CA MET A 172 14.02 16.44 2.97
C MET A 172 13.22 17.03 1.82
N LEU A 173 12.33 16.26 1.18
CA LEU A 173 11.46 16.76 0.12
C LEU A 173 10.56 17.90 0.61
N ALA A 174 9.99 17.79 1.81
CA ALA A 174 9.24 18.88 2.41
C ALA A 174 10.12 20.12 2.66
N GLY A 175 11.36 19.93 3.12
CA GLY A 175 12.35 21.01 3.23
C GLY A 175 12.69 21.67 1.88
N ILE A 176 12.89 20.87 0.83
CA ILE A 176 13.15 21.35 -0.54
C ILE A 176 11.96 22.17 -1.07
N ALA A 177 10.72 21.71 -0.85
CA ALA A 177 9.53 22.46 -1.25
C ALA A 177 9.43 23.80 -0.49
N ILE A 178 9.74 23.82 0.81
CA ILE A 178 9.80 25.05 1.61
C ILE A 178 10.85 26.01 1.03
N PHE A 179 12.06 25.54 0.71
CA PHE A 179 13.12 26.36 0.11
C PHE A 179 12.83 26.84 -1.31
N GLY A 180 12.08 26.07 -2.10
CA GLY A 180 11.70 26.44 -3.45
C GLY A 180 10.62 27.52 -3.49
N GLU A 181 9.66 27.48 -2.55
CA GLU A 181 8.47 28.35 -2.57
C GLU A 181 8.56 29.56 -1.61
N MET A 182 9.56 29.60 -0.71
CA MET A 182 9.74 30.75 0.19
C MET A 182 10.23 32.01 -0.53
N GLU A 183 10.03 33.17 0.09
CA GLU A 183 10.56 34.45 -0.41
C GLU A 183 12.10 34.41 -0.51
N GLY A 184 12.65 34.75 -1.68
CA GLY A 184 14.08 34.65 -1.97
C GLY A 184 14.59 33.21 -2.23
N GLY A 185 13.69 32.22 -2.18
CA GLY A 185 13.96 30.80 -2.38
C GLY A 185 14.30 30.40 -3.82
N SER A 186 14.90 29.22 -3.98
CA SER A 186 15.23 28.65 -5.28
C SER A 186 15.37 27.13 -5.22
N TYR A 187 15.06 26.46 -6.35
CA TYR A 187 15.37 25.05 -6.56
C TYR A 187 16.82 24.81 -7.03
N SER A 188 17.64 25.85 -7.22
CA SER A 188 19.08 25.75 -7.46
C SER A 188 19.86 25.81 -6.15
N LEU A 189 20.71 24.80 -5.90
CA LEU A 189 21.56 24.72 -4.70
C LEU A 189 22.47 25.93 -4.56
N HIS A 190 23.14 26.36 -5.64
CA HIS A 190 24.06 27.49 -5.54
C HIS A 190 23.32 28.82 -5.30
N GLN A 191 22.15 29.01 -5.92
CA GLN A 191 21.34 30.21 -5.68
C GLN A 191 20.85 30.24 -4.24
N LEU A 192 20.44 29.09 -3.70
CA LEU A 192 20.01 28.97 -2.31
C LEU A 192 21.12 29.33 -1.32
N VAL A 193 22.34 28.82 -1.53
CA VAL A 193 23.50 29.14 -0.68
C VAL A 193 23.85 30.63 -0.77
N ASN A 194 23.84 31.21 -1.97
CA ASN A 194 24.11 32.64 -2.15
C ASN A 194 23.04 33.52 -1.49
N ALA A 195 21.76 33.14 -1.61
CA ALA A 195 20.65 33.86 -1.00
C ALA A 195 20.69 33.79 0.54
N ALA A 196 21.07 32.63 1.09
CA ALA A 196 21.29 32.43 2.53
C ALA A 196 22.43 33.31 3.04
N HIS A 197 23.58 33.29 2.37
CA HIS A 197 24.74 34.11 2.72
C HIS A 197 24.44 35.62 2.65
N ALA A 198 23.60 36.03 1.71
CA ALA A 198 23.15 37.42 1.59
C ALA A 198 22.07 37.82 2.61
N GLY A 199 21.55 36.88 3.43
CA GLY A 199 20.47 37.15 4.39
C GLY A 199 19.12 37.46 3.73
N THR A 200 18.90 37.00 2.50
CA THR A 200 17.71 37.33 1.69
C THR A 200 16.61 36.27 1.74
N LEU A 201 16.87 35.11 2.37
CA LEU A 201 15.91 34.01 2.47
C LEU A 201 14.88 34.28 3.57
N SER A 202 13.61 34.46 3.17
CA SER A 202 12.46 34.57 4.06
C SER A 202 12.67 35.49 5.29
N PRO A 203 13.12 36.76 5.10
CA PRO A 203 13.46 37.66 6.21
C PRO A 203 12.26 37.94 7.14
N GLY A 204 11.03 37.82 6.63
CA GLY A 204 9.80 37.99 7.41
C GLY A 204 9.34 36.76 8.21
N ASN A 205 9.98 35.59 8.05
CA ASN A 205 9.55 34.35 8.71
C ASN A 205 10.72 33.40 9.03
N PRO A 206 11.50 33.67 10.09
CA PRO A 206 12.64 32.83 10.48
C PRO A 206 12.23 31.42 10.93
N ALA A 207 10.99 31.23 11.39
CA ALA A 207 10.50 29.91 11.78
C ALA A 207 10.34 28.97 10.57
N LEU A 208 9.94 29.51 9.40
CA LEU A 208 9.84 28.75 8.16
C LEU A 208 11.22 28.34 7.65
N LEU A 209 12.20 29.27 7.69
CA LEU A 209 13.60 28.99 7.37
C LEU A 209 14.15 27.86 8.26
N ALA A 210 13.96 27.99 9.58
CA ALA A 210 14.41 26.99 10.54
C ALA A 210 13.77 25.61 10.32
N ALA A 211 12.47 25.57 9.99
CA ALA A 211 11.77 24.33 9.65
C ALA A 211 12.33 23.70 8.36
N GLY A 212 12.59 24.49 7.33
CA GLY A 212 13.23 24.03 6.09
C GLY A 212 14.61 23.42 6.33
N ILE A 213 15.46 24.10 7.11
CA ILE A 213 16.78 23.60 7.52
C ILE A 213 16.67 22.29 8.28
N ALA A 214 15.81 22.23 9.31
CA ALA A 214 15.67 21.05 10.15
C ALA A 214 15.22 19.83 9.34
N LEU A 215 14.22 20.00 8.45
CA LEU A 215 13.71 18.94 7.58
C LEU A 215 14.76 18.45 6.59
N LEU A 216 15.56 19.35 6.01
CA LEU A 216 16.65 19.00 5.13
C LEU A 216 17.75 18.22 5.87
N LEU A 217 18.12 18.66 7.08
CA LEU A 217 19.10 17.97 7.93
C LEU A 217 18.61 16.60 8.40
N VAL A 218 17.32 16.42 8.70
CA VAL A 218 16.74 15.09 8.98
C VAL A 218 16.99 14.13 7.81
N GLY A 219 16.83 14.61 6.58
CA GLY A 219 17.23 13.90 5.36
C GLY A 219 18.70 13.50 5.37
N ALA A 220 19.59 14.47 5.48
CA ALA A 220 21.03 14.24 5.49
C ALA A 220 21.47 13.25 6.59
N PHE A 221 20.94 13.41 7.80
CA PHE A 221 21.27 12.59 8.96
C PHE A 221 20.78 11.15 8.81
N SER A 222 19.62 10.95 8.19
CA SER A 222 19.09 9.62 7.92
C SER A 222 20.00 8.81 6.98
N LYS A 223 20.46 9.42 5.86
CA LYS A 223 21.35 8.77 4.89
C LYS A 223 22.78 8.60 5.37
N SER A 224 23.27 9.53 6.19
CA SER A 224 24.62 9.47 6.76
C SER A 224 24.68 8.69 8.09
N ALA A 225 23.59 8.01 8.46
CA ALA A 225 23.53 7.18 9.67
C ALA A 225 23.96 7.91 10.96
N LEU A 226 23.53 9.16 11.12
CA LEU A 226 23.69 9.91 12.36
C LEU A 226 22.62 9.52 13.37
N ILE A 227 22.81 9.86 14.64
CA ILE A 227 21.77 9.71 15.66
C ILE A 227 20.58 10.65 15.31
N PRO A 228 19.33 10.16 15.41
CA PRO A 228 18.89 8.87 15.94
C PRO A 228 18.86 7.70 14.94
N PHE A 229 19.14 7.95 13.66
CA PHE A 229 18.96 7.01 12.54
C PHE A 229 20.08 5.99 12.33
N HIS A 230 21.19 6.06 13.06
CA HIS A 230 22.40 5.25 12.84
C HIS A 230 22.23 3.71 12.74
N PHE A 231 21.18 3.15 13.33
CA PHE A 231 21.01 1.70 13.53
C PHE A 231 20.79 0.91 12.23
N TRP A 232 20.36 1.53 11.13
CA TRP A 232 20.23 0.82 9.84
C TRP A 232 21.58 0.44 9.22
N LEU A 233 22.66 1.20 9.47
CA LEU A 233 23.96 0.96 8.86
C LEU A 233 24.62 -0.34 9.38
N PRO A 234 24.69 -0.60 10.70
CA PRO A 234 25.13 -1.90 11.20
C PRO A 234 24.27 -3.06 10.71
N ALA A 235 22.94 -2.90 10.66
CA ALA A 235 22.03 -3.93 10.13
C ALA A 235 22.31 -4.24 8.65
N ALA A 236 22.64 -3.22 7.85
CA ALA A 236 23.00 -3.35 6.45
C ALA A 236 24.28 -4.18 6.18
N MET A 237 25.06 -4.53 7.22
CA MET A 237 26.21 -5.45 7.07
C MET A 237 25.83 -6.88 6.66
N ALA A 238 24.53 -7.20 6.65
CA ALA A 238 23.99 -8.41 6.02
C ALA A 238 24.28 -8.48 4.51
N ALA A 239 24.52 -7.34 3.85
CA ALA A 239 24.88 -7.26 2.43
C ALA A 239 26.24 -7.92 2.13
N PRO A 240 26.52 -8.34 0.89
CA PRO A 240 27.85 -8.74 0.46
C PRO A 240 28.91 -7.66 0.76
N THR A 241 30.12 -8.06 1.13
CA THR A 241 31.16 -7.11 1.56
C THR A 241 31.56 -6.06 0.50
N PRO A 242 31.55 -6.34 -0.82
CA PRO A 242 31.72 -5.29 -1.83
C PRO A 242 30.67 -4.19 -1.74
N VAL A 243 29.41 -4.52 -1.43
CA VAL A 243 28.34 -3.53 -1.20
C VAL A 243 28.70 -2.67 0.00
N SER A 244 29.14 -3.29 1.10
CA SER A 244 29.51 -2.55 2.30
C SER A 244 30.69 -1.61 2.05
N ALA A 245 31.71 -2.07 1.30
CA ALA A 245 32.84 -1.25 0.91
C ALA A 245 32.41 -0.05 0.06
N TYR A 246 31.46 -0.19 -0.86
CA TYR A 246 31.04 0.94 -1.68
C TYR A 246 30.05 1.88 -0.96
N LEU A 247 28.93 1.33 -0.46
CA LEU A 247 27.84 2.12 0.12
C LEU A 247 28.28 2.84 1.39
N HIS A 248 29.04 2.17 2.27
CA HIS A 248 29.39 2.72 3.58
C HIS A 248 30.75 3.42 3.59
N ALA A 249 31.63 3.17 2.61
CA ALA A 249 32.90 3.88 2.56
C ALA A 249 32.95 5.03 1.56
N ALA A 250 32.32 4.96 0.38
CA ALA A 250 32.54 5.96 -0.68
C ALA A 250 31.28 6.65 -1.20
N ALA A 251 30.10 6.04 -1.02
CA ALA A 251 28.91 6.46 -1.75
C ALA A 251 27.74 6.88 -0.86
N MET A 252 26.83 5.96 -0.51
CA MET A 252 25.52 6.25 0.09
C MET A 252 25.62 7.16 1.32
N VAL A 253 26.50 6.81 2.25
CA VAL A 253 26.63 7.53 3.53
C VAL A 253 27.37 8.86 3.40
N LYS A 254 27.88 9.18 2.20
CA LYS A 254 28.49 10.48 1.88
C LYS A 254 27.47 11.43 1.24
N ALA A 255 26.29 10.95 0.84
CA ALA A 255 25.26 11.81 0.26
C ALA A 255 24.79 12.89 1.25
N GLY A 256 24.55 12.54 2.51
CA GLY A 256 24.22 13.54 3.53
C GLY A 256 25.41 14.43 3.90
N VAL A 257 26.63 13.88 3.90
CA VAL A 257 27.85 14.68 4.12
C VAL A 257 28.04 15.71 3.01
N TYR A 258 27.82 15.31 1.75
CA TYR A 258 27.86 16.20 0.60
C TYR A 258 26.88 17.35 0.75
N LEU A 259 25.62 17.04 1.07
CA LEU A 259 24.58 18.03 1.21
C LEU A 259 24.90 19.02 2.35
N VAL A 260 25.40 18.53 3.49
CA VAL A 260 25.81 19.39 4.60
C VAL A 260 26.99 20.26 4.19
N ALA A 261 28.05 19.71 3.59
CA ALA A 261 29.20 20.46 3.13
C ALA A 261 28.84 21.51 2.06
N ARG A 262 27.88 21.19 1.18
CA ARG A 262 27.39 22.07 0.10
C ARG A 262 26.62 23.27 0.65
N LEU A 263 25.87 23.08 1.73
CA LEU A 263 24.99 24.11 2.30
C LEU A 263 25.65 24.89 3.46
N ALA A 264 26.67 24.31 4.12
CA ALA A 264 27.36 24.94 5.25
C ALA A 264 27.79 26.41 4.99
N PRO A 265 28.35 26.80 3.83
CA PRO A 265 28.77 28.19 3.61
C PRO A 265 27.66 29.25 3.70
N GLY A 266 26.40 28.86 3.52
CA GLY A 266 25.25 29.76 3.61
C GLY A 266 24.38 29.56 4.85
N PHE A 267 24.41 28.38 5.48
CA PHE A 267 23.47 28.00 6.54
C PHE A 267 24.13 27.77 7.91
N SER A 268 25.46 27.77 8.02
CA SER A 268 26.12 27.42 9.28
C SER A 268 25.85 28.38 10.43
N ASP A 269 25.58 29.64 10.12
CA ASP A 269 25.34 30.69 11.11
C ASP A 269 23.93 30.59 11.73
N GLU A 270 23.04 29.78 11.14
CA GLU A 270 21.69 29.57 11.65
C GLU A 270 21.70 28.71 12.93
N PRO A 271 21.11 29.16 14.05
CA PRO A 271 21.19 28.45 15.33
C PRO A 271 20.68 27.00 15.27
N ILE A 272 19.64 26.74 14.47
CA ILE A 272 19.08 25.39 14.31
C ILE A 272 20.04 24.46 13.56
N TRP A 273 20.76 24.97 12.57
CA TRP A 273 21.77 24.22 11.83
C TRP A 273 22.88 23.80 12.78
N HIS A 274 23.48 24.78 13.45
CA HIS A 274 24.62 24.59 14.34
C HIS A 274 24.29 23.59 15.46
N CYS A 275 23.15 23.77 16.13
CA CYS A 275 22.67 22.86 17.17
C CYS A 275 22.52 21.42 16.66
N MET A 276 21.83 21.23 15.53
CA MET A 276 21.58 19.89 14.99
C MET A 276 22.88 19.21 14.54
N VAL A 277 23.75 19.92 13.82
CA VAL A 277 25.01 19.37 13.29
C VAL A 277 25.99 19.03 14.41
N VAL A 278 26.24 19.96 15.35
CA VAL A 278 27.20 19.76 16.43
C VAL A 278 26.73 18.66 17.36
N VAL A 279 25.46 18.69 17.82
CA VAL A 279 24.93 17.67 18.74
C VAL A 279 24.89 16.29 18.07
N ALA A 280 24.37 16.19 16.84
CA ALA A 280 24.31 14.91 16.14
C ALA A 280 25.72 14.38 15.83
N GLY A 281 26.64 15.24 15.38
CA GLY A 281 28.02 14.87 15.07
C GLY A 281 28.79 14.36 16.28
N CYS A 282 28.81 15.14 17.36
CA CYS A 282 29.46 14.81 18.64
C CYS A 282 28.93 13.50 19.22
N TYR A 283 27.60 13.36 19.30
CA TYR A 283 27.01 12.18 19.91
C TYR A 283 27.20 10.93 19.05
N THR A 284 27.11 11.06 17.72
CA THR A 284 27.35 9.96 16.78
C THR A 284 28.81 9.47 16.82
N LEU A 285 29.77 10.40 16.92
CA LEU A 285 31.20 10.10 17.07
C LEU A 285 31.45 9.19 18.28
N LEU A 286 30.97 9.60 19.45
CA LEU A 286 31.16 8.87 20.70
C LEU A 286 30.41 7.54 20.73
N LEU A 287 29.12 7.55 20.36
CA LEU A 287 28.30 6.34 20.38
C LEU A 287 28.83 5.28 19.42
N GLY A 288 29.23 5.69 18.21
CA GLY A 288 29.80 4.79 17.20
C GLY A 288 31.10 4.15 17.69
N GLY A 289 32.01 4.96 18.26
CA GLY A 289 33.29 4.46 18.79
C GLY A 289 33.11 3.50 19.96
N TYR A 290 32.21 3.83 20.88
CA TYR A 290 31.85 2.95 22.01
C TYR A 290 31.23 1.63 21.54
N ARG A 291 30.24 1.69 20.63
CA ARG A 291 29.57 0.49 20.10
C ARG A 291 30.53 -0.41 19.32
N ALA A 292 31.50 0.16 18.60
CA ALA A 292 32.52 -0.60 17.87
C ALA A 292 33.37 -1.49 18.80
N LEU A 293 33.74 -1.00 19.98
CA LEU A 293 34.51 -1.77 20.97
C LEU A 293 33.75 -2.99 21.53
N LYS A 294 32.41 -2.94 21.54
CA LYS A 294 31.56 -4.04 22.01
C LYS A 294 31.33 -5.13 20.97
N GLN A 295 31.62 -4.88 19.68
CA GLN A 295 31.35 -5.86 18.63
C GLN A 295 32.34 -7.03 18.62
N THR A 296 31.86 -8.19 18.18
CA THR A 296 32.63 -9.41 17.97
C THR A 296 32.80 -9.75 16.48
N ASP A 297 31.93 -9.32 15.59
CA ASP A 297 32.16 -9.45 14.14
C ASP A 297 33.06 -8.31 13.64
N ILE A 298 34.17 -8.64 12.97
CA ILE A 298 35.14 -7.64 12.45
C ILE A 298 34.51 -6.65 11.46
N LYS A 299 33.51 -7.07 10.69
CA LYS A 299 32.75 -6.21 9.76
C LYS A 299 31.88 -5.23 10.53
N LEU A 300 31.26 -5.66 11.63
CA LEU A 300 30.48 -4.79 12.51
C LEU A 300 31.35 -3.79 13.29
N VAL A 301 32.57 -4.15 13.70
CA VAL A 301 33.53 -3.19 14.27
C VAL A 301 33.78 -2.05 13.29
N ILE A 302 34.05 -2.38 12.02
CA ILE A 302 34.28 -1.37 10.97
C ILE A 302 33.00 -0.57 10.69
N ALA A 303 31.82 -1.19 10.72
CA ALA A 303 30.54 -0.53 10.50
C ALA A 303 30.24 0.55 11.56
N PHE A 304 30.33 0.21 12.85
CA PHE A 304 30.20 1.20 13.92
C PHE A 304 31.33 2.23 13.92
N GLY A 305 32.55 1.82 13.54
CA GLY A 305 33.63 2.77 13.27
C GLY A 305 33.31 3.71 12.10
N THR A 306 32.48 3.30 11.13
CA THR A 306 32.02 4.16 10.05
C THR A 306 31.03 5.20 10.57
N VAL A 307 30.07 4.78 11.40
CA VAL A 307 29.15 5.71 12.11
C VAL A 307 29.96 6.75 12.89
N SER A 308 30.95 6.31 13.67
CA SER A 308 31.83 7.20 14.43
C SER A 308 32.54 8.24 13.55
N GLN A 309 33.13 7.81 12.44
CA GLN A 309 33.82 8.69 11.51
C GLN A 309 32.87 9.62 10.73
N LEU A 310 31.65 9.20 10.42
CA LEU A 310 30.66 10.06 9.79
C LEU A 310 30.20 11.17 10.74
N GLY A 311 30.05 10.87 12.04
CA GLY A 311 29.83 11.89 13.06
C GLY A 311 30.95 12.94 13.08
N LEU A 312 32.21 12.50 12.99
CA LEU A 312 33.37 13.40 12.92
C LEU A 312 33.39 14.23 11.62
N ILE A 313 33.12 13.61 10.47
CA ILE A 313 33.11 14.32 9.18
C ILE A 313 31.99 15.35 9.14
N ILE A 314 30.76 15.00 9.56
CA ILE A 314 29.62 15.94 9.61
C ILE A 314 29.93 17.12 10.53
N LEU A 315 30.52 16.84 11.70
CA LEU A 315 30.96 17.88 12.62
C LEU A 315 31.96 18.82 11.93
N PHE A 316 32.95 18.29 11.21
CA PHE A 316 33.97 19.13 10.54
C PHE A 316 33.37 19.96 9.40
N VAL A 317 32.60 19.35 8.49
CA VAL A 317 32.07 20.06 7.32
C VAL A 317 30.93 21.02 7.64
N GLY A 318 30.22 20.81 8.76
CA GLY A 318 29.07 21.62 9.14
C GLY A 318 29.29 22.59 10.31
N TYR A 319 30.51 22.65 10.89
CA TYR A 319 30.83 23.50 12.04
C TYR A 319 30.68 25.01 11.78
N GLY A 320 30.79 25.44 10.52
CA GLY A 320 30.70 26.86 10.15
C GLY A 320 32.02 27.63 10.12
N HIS A 321 33.16 26.94 10.01
CA HIS A 321 34.46 27.59 9.85
C HIS A 321 35.23 27.02 8.63
N PRO A 322 35.88 27.86 7.81
CA PRO A 322 36.59 27.41 6.61
C PRO A 322 37.67 26.34 6.87
N THR A 323 38.49 26.51 7.92
CA THR A 323 39.51 25.52 8.31
C THR A 323 38.88 24.17 8.69
N MET A 324 37.72 24.18 9.37
CA MET A 324 37.01 22.96 9.74
C MET A 324 36.42 22.26 8.51
N LEU A 325 35.86 23.02 7.57
CA LEU A 325 35.38 22.48 6.30
C LEU A 325 36.52 21.87 5.49
N LEU A 326 37.67 22.54 5.39
CA LEU A 326 38.87 22.06 4.72
C LEU A 326 39.36 20.73 5.32
N ALA A 327 39.47 20.68 6.65
CA ALA A 327 39.78 19.46 7.39
C ALA A 327 38.73 18.36 7.15
N GLY A 328 37.44 18.71 7.11
CA GLY A 328 36.34 17.80 6.83
C GLY A 328 36.40 17.18 5.44
N MET A 329 36.73 17.97 4.41
CA MET A 329 36.93 17.49 3.04
C MET A 329 38.14 16.56 2.93
N MET A 330 39.25 16.89 3.61
CA MET A 330 40.44 16.03 3.69
C MET A 330 40.13 14.70 4.41
N LEU A 331 39.37 14.75 5.51
CA LEU A 331 38.92 13.56 6.22
C LEU A 331 37.95 12.72 5.39
N LEU A 332 37.05 13.36 4.63
CA LEU A 332 36.11 12.69 3.74
C LEU A 332 36.86 11.88 2.67
N LEU A 333 37.90 12.45 2.05
CA LEU A 333 38.79 11.75 1.13
C LEU A 333 39.49 10.57 1.82
N ALA A 334 40.17 10.84 2.93
CA ALA A 334 40.93 9.83 3.67
C ALA A 334 40.03 8.66 4.08
N HIS A 335 38.86 8.96 4.65
CA HIS A 335 37.86 7.99 5.06
C HIS A 335 37.39 7.09 3.92
N SER A 336 37.15 7.67 2.75
CA SER A 336 36.70 6.91 1.60
C SER A 336 37.75 5.90 1.13
N LEU A 337 39.03 6.24 1.23
CA LEU A 337 40.13 5.35 0.90
C LEU A 337 40.32 4.26 1.97
N PHE A 338 40.52 4.64 3.24
CA PHE A 338 40.84 3.67 4.29
C PHE A 338 39.66 2.75 4.61
N LYS A 339 38.40 3.23 4.64
CA LYS A 339 37.26 2.35 4.94
C LYS A 339 37.02 1.35 3.82
N SER A 340 37.17 1.77 2.56
CA SER A 340 37.05 0.86 1.42
C SER A 340 38.09 -0.24 1.52
N ALA A 341 39.36 0.12 1.78
CA ALA A 341 40.44 -0.85 1.97
C ALA A 341 40.16 -1.82 3.15
N LEU A 342 39.67 -1.32 4.28
CA LEU A 342 39.35 -2.13 5.46
C LEU A 342 38.17 -3.09 5.22
N PHE A 343 37.07 -2.64 4.61
CA PHE A 343 35.95 -3.53 4.27
C PHE A 343 36.37 -4.60 3.26
N LEU A 344 37.10 -4.22 2.21
CA LEU A 344 37.61 -5.19 1.23
C LEU A 344 38.57 -6.19 1.88
N SER A 345 39.42 -5.76 2.81
CA SER A 345 40.30 -6.64 3.60
C SER A 345 39.51 -7.65 4.42
N VAL A 346 38.47 -7.20 5.12
CA VAL A 346 37.54 -8.09 5.85
C VAL A 346 36.87 -9.08 4.91
N GLY A 347 36.50 -8.66 3.71
CA GLY A 347 35.95 -9.56 2.69
C GLY A 347 36.94 -10.64 2.25
N ILE A 348 38.24 -10.33 2.18
CA ILE A 348 39.26 -11.35 1.89
C ILE A 348 39.36 -12.33 3.06
N VAL A 349 39.41 -11.84 4.31
CA VAL A 349 39.46 -12.70 5.50
C VAL A 349 38.25 -13.63 5.52
N ASP A 350 37.03 -13.10 5.40
CA ASP A 350 35.76 -13.86 5.38
C ASP A 350 35.77 -14.99 4.33
N VAL A 351 36.19 -14.69 3.09
CA VAL A 351 36.23 -15.68 2.00
C VAL A 351 37.33 -16.73 2.22
N CYS A 352 38.45 -16.37 2.86
CA CYS A 352 39.60 -17.27 3.01
C CYS A 352 39.52 -18.13 4.28
N THR A 353 38.87 -17.66 5.35
CA THR A 353 38.75 -18.36 6.63
C THR A 353 37.35 -18.93 6.88
N GLY A 354 36.32 -18.41 6.23
CA GLY A 354 34.92 -18.80 6.46
C GLY A 354 34.28 -18.21 7.72
N THR A 355 35.03 -17.43 8.52
CA THR A 355 34.52 -16.79 9.74
C THR A 355 35.00 -15.34 9.85
N ARG A 356 34.17 -14.51 10.47
CA ARG A 356 34.42 -13.08 10.77
C ARG A 356 34.48 -12.80 12.27
N ASP A 357 34.37 -13.83 13.10
CA ASP A 357 34.31 -13.66 14.55
C ASP A 357 35.71 -13.39 15.13
N LEU A 358 35.84 -12.24 15.79
CA LEU A 358 36.99 -11.84 16.60
C LEU A 358 37.30 -12.82 17.74
N ARG A 359 36.47 -13.80 18.03
CA ARG A 359 36.73 -14.83 19.03
C ARG A 359 37.33 -16.09 18.41
N GLU A 360 37.19 -16.29 17.11
CA GLU A 360 37.64 -17.51 16.40
C GLU A 360 38.91 -17.29 15.61
N LEU A 361 39.07 -16.11 15.00
CA LEU A 361 40.24 -15.78 14.18
C LEU A 361 41.54 -15.79 15.02
N SER A 362 42.58 -16.49 14.60
CA SER A 362 43.89 -16.50 15.27
C SER A 362 45.00 -16.70 14.25
N GLY A 363 46.05 -15.87 14.29
CA GLY A 363 47.26 -16.08 13.48
C GLY A 363 47.10 -15.87 11.96
N VAL A 364 46.00 -15.27 11.50
CA VAL A 364 45.72 -15.02 10.07
C VAL A 364 46.78 -14.12 9.43
N GLY A 365 47.33 -13.16 10.18
CA GLY A 365 48.30 -12.20 9.65
C GLY A 365 49.61 -12.83 9.17
N ARG A 366 50.04 -13.93 9.79
CA ARG A 366 51.23 -14.68 9.36
C ARG A 366 50.99 -15.46 8.07
N GLN A 367 49.75 -15.92 7.85
CA GLN A 367 49.36 -16.68 6.66
C GLN A 367 49.01 -15.77 5.48
N MET A 368 48.57 -14.54 5.74
CA MET A 368 48.20 -13.55 4.71
C MET A 368 48.95 -12.21 4.90
N PRO A 369 50.29 -12.19 4.84
CA PRO A 369 51.08 -11.02 5.24
C PRO A 369 50.79 -9.78 4.39
N LYS A 370 50.52 -9.95 3.09
CA LYS A 370 50.17 -8.83 2.20
C LYS A 370 48.85 -8.17 2.60
N VAL A 371 47.84 -8.97 2.96
CA VAL A 371 46.53 -8.45 3.39
C VAL A 371 46.67 -7.76 4.74
N ALA A 372 47.38 -8.38 5.69
CA ALA A 372 47.64 -7.78 7.00
C ALA A 372 48.40 -6.46 6.91
N PHE A 373 49.37 -6.35 5.99
CA PHE A 373 50.14 -5.13 5.77
C PHE A 373 49.26 -3.99 5.23
N PHE A 374 48.54 -4.20 4.13
CA PHE A 374 47.69 -3.14 3.55
C PHE A 374 46.46 -2.81 4.41
N ALA A 375 45.89 -3.80 5.09
CA ALA A 375 44.84 -3.56 6.09
C ALA A 375 45.38 -2.74 7.27
N GLY A 376 46.60 -3.05 7.74
CA GLY A 376 47.28 -2.26 8.76
C GLY A 376 47.56 -0.84 8.31
N LEU A 377 48.02 -0.63 7.07
CA LEU A 377 48.23 0.70 6.51
C LEU A 377 46.93 1.53 6.50
N ALA A 378 45.81 0.92 6.09
CA ALA A 378 44.50 1.56 6.14
C ALA A 378 44.03 1.82 7.58
N ASP A 379 44.29 0.90 8.51
CA ASP A 379 43.94 1.04 9.93
C ASP A 379 44.74 2.17 10.60
N LEU A 380 46.05 2.29 10.35
CA LEU A 380 46.89 3.40 10.81
C LEU A 380 46.38 4.75 10.28
N SER A 381 45.92 4.79 9.03
CA SER A 381 45.25 5.96 8.47
C SER A 381 43.98 6.29 9.28
N MET A 382 43.09 5.33 9.51
CA MET A 382 41.86 5.55 10.30
C MET A 382 42.14 6.05 11.73
N MET A 383 43.18 5.51 12.38
CA MET A 383 43.65 5.95 13.70
C MET A 383 44.06 7.42 13.68
N GLY A 384 44.54 7.93 12.54
CA GLY A 384 45.07 9.29 12.41
C GLY A 384 46.53 9.36 12.82
N ILE A 385 47.35 8.39 12.39
CA ILE A 385 48.80 8.36 12.67
C ILE A 385 49.54 9.13 11.55
N PRO A 386 50.63 9.87 11.84
CA PRO A 386 51.47 10.46 10.79
C PRO A 386 52.13 9.38 9.91
N PRO A 387 52.28 9.55 8.58
CA PRO A 387 52.01 10.74 7.77
C PRO A 387 50.72 10.64 6.91
N PHE A 388 49.62 10.07 7.44
CA PHE A 388 48.40 9.83 6.64
C PHE A 388 47.47 11.05 6.53
N ALA A 389 46.67 11.10 5.46
CA ALA A 389 45.73 12.21 5.23
C ALA A 389 44.71 12.44 6.37
N ALA A 390 44.28 11.38 7.05
CA ALA A 390 43.39 11.48 8.19
C ALA A 390 44.06 12.08 9.45
N PHE A 391 45.38 11.93 9.61
CA PHE A 391 46.12 12.66 10.64
C PHE A 391 46.06 14.17 10.36
N VAL A 392 46.37 14.57 9.13
CA VAL A 392 46.35 15.97 8.69
C VAL A 392 44.99 16.62 8.93
N ALA A 393 43.91 15.93 8.60
CA ALA A 393 42.56 16.44 8.85
C ALA A 393 42.26 16.61 10.35
N LYS A 394 42.55 15.60 11.18
CA LYS A 394 42.26 15.65 12.62
C LYS A 394 43.12 16.69 13.32
N GLU A 395 44.42 16.73 13.00
CA GLU A 395 45.37 17.69 13.55
C GLU A 395 44.99 19.12 13.17
N GLY A 396 44.61 19.37 11.90
CA GLY A 396 44.16 20.68 11.44
C GLY A 396 42.91 21.18 12.15
N ALA A 397 41.92 20.29 12.37
CA ALA A 397 40.73 20.62 13.14
C ALA A 397 41.03 20.91 14.61
N LEU A 398 41.87 20.09 15.27
CA LEU A 398 42.31 20.33 16.65
C LEU A 398 43.11 21.64 16.75
N GLY A 399 43.91 21.96 15.74
CA GLY A 399 44.67 23.21 15.65
C GLY A 399 43.76 24.45 15.61
N HIS A 400 42.65 24.38 14.88
CA HIS A 400 41.69 25.47 14.84
C HIS A 400 40.96 25.67 16.18
N LEU A 401 40.56 24.57 16.84
CA LEU A 401 39.82 24.64 18.11
C LEU A 401 40.73 24.98 19.31
N TRP A 402 42.05 24.92 19.12
CA TRP A 402 43.02 25.16 20.19
C TRP A 402 43.03 26.62 20.63
N GLY A 403 42.70 26.86 21.91
CA GLY A 403 42.64 28.22 22.46
C GLY A 403 41.39 29.01 22.03
N GLY A 404 40.39 28.32 21.46
CA GLY A 404 39.09 28.92 21.09
C GLY A 404 38.17 29.17 22.28
N THR A 405 36.89 29.35 21.98
CA THR A 405 35.80 29.55 22.94
C THR A 405 35.54 28.31 23.82
N LEU A 406 34.70 28.45 24.85
CA LEU A 406 34.29 27.30 25.68
C LEU A 406 33.64 26.19 24.85
N GLU A 407 32.87 26.55 23.83
CA GLU A 407 32.28 25.60 22.90
C GLU A 407 33.35 24.86 22.10
N ASP A 408 34.31 25.59 21.54
CA ASP A 408 35.44 24.99 20.80
C ASP A 408 36.21 23.99 21.68
N VAL A 409 36.42 24.31 22.96
CA VAL A 409 37.07 23.42 23.92
C VAL A 409 36.24 22.15 24.17
N ILE A 410 34.92 22.27 24.33
CA ILE A 410 34.03 21.11 24.52
C ILE A 410 34.08 20.22 23.27
N VAL A 411 33.97 20.81 22.08
CA VAL A 411 34.02 20.10 20.80
C VAL A 411 35.38 19.42 20.61
N MET A 412 36.47 20.11 20.95
CA MET A 412 37.83 19.57 20.93
C MET A 412 37.98 18.35 21.86
N ILE A 413 37.46 18.43 23.09
CA ILE A 413 37.47 17.29 24.04
C ILE A 413 36.69 16.11 23.46
N VAL A 414 35.51 16.35 22.88
CA VAL A 414 34.70 15.30 22.26
C VAL A 414 35.42 14.65 21.07
N ILE A 415 36.06 15.45 20.21
CA ILE A 415 36.90 14.97 19.10
C ILE A 415 38.07 14.13 19.63
N ALA A 416 38.73 14.59 20.70
CA ALA A 416 39.85 13.87 21.32
C ALA A 416 39.42 12.51 21.88
N VAL A 417 38.33 12.47 22.66
CA VAL A 417 37.78 11.22 23.22
C VAL A 417 37.31 10.28 22.10
N GLY A 418 36.57 10.79 21.11
CA GLY A 418 36.11 10.01 19.96
C GLY A 418 37.27 9.46 19.11
N SER A 419 38.34 10.23 18.96
CA SER A 419 39.56 9.80 18.27
C SER A 419 40.34 8.76 19.09
N ALA A 420 40.36 8.86 20.43
CA ALA A 420 40.96 7.85 21.29
C ALA A 420 40.19 6.52 21.20
N LEU A 421 38.86 6.57 21.16
CA LEU A 421 38.02 5.40 20.88
C LEU A 421 38.33 4.81 19.49
N THR A 422 38.60 5.65 18.49
CA THR A 422 39.02 5.23 17.15
C THR A 422 40.33 4.47 17.16
N VAL A 423 41.34 4.95 17.88
CA VAL A 423 42.59 4.24 18.08
C VAL A 423 42.34 2.89 18.78
N ALA A 424 41.53 2.89 19.84
CA ALA A 424 41.24 1.67 20.60
C ALA A 424 40.53 0.59 19.77
N TYR A 425 39.50 0.94 18.98
CA TYR A 425 38.80 -0.05 18.15
C TYR A 425 39.58 -0.43 16.89
N GLY A 426 40.46 0.45 16.36
CA GLY A 426 41.39 0.08 15.29
C GLY A 426 42.39 -0.98 15.79
N LEU A 427 43.00 -0.76 16.95
CA LEU A 427 43.91 -1.74 17.57
C LEU A 427 43.19 -3.06 17.85
N ARG A 428 41.93 -2.99 18.29
CA ARG A 428 41.07 -4.16 18.47
C ARG A 428 40.82 -4.91 17.16
N PHE A 429 40.55 -4.19 16.07
CA PHE A 429 40.37 -4.77 14.75
C PHE A 429 41.64 -5.50 14.30
N TRP A 430 42.79 -4.81 14.32
CA TRP A 430 44.05 -5.39 13.85
C TRP A 430 44.51 -6.58 14.71
N TRP A 431 44.47 -6.43 16.05
CA TRP A 431 44.76 -7.52 16.98
C TRP A 431 43.84 -8.71 16.78
N GLY A 432 42.54 -8.46 16.65
CA GLY A 432 41.56 -9.51 16.62
C GLY A 432 41.43 -10.22 15.28
N ALA A 433 41.74 -9.56 14.18
CA ALA A 433 41.73 -10.15 12.84
C ALA A 433 43.04 -10.87 12.50
N PHE A 434 44.21 -10.30 12.86
CA PHE A 434 45.49 -10.76 12.31
C PHE A 434 46.46 -11.38 13.33
N MET A 435 46.41 -11.02 14.61
CA MET A 435 47.36 -11.53 15.61
C MET A 435 47.00 -12.93 16.12
N SER A 436 48.00 -13.65 16.64
CA SER A 436 47.80 -14.92 17.35
C SER A 436 47.24 -14.67 18.75
N LYS A 437 46.22 -15.43 19.16
CA LYS A 437 45.58 -15.29 20.47
C LYS A 437 46.08 -16.35 21.45
N PRO A 438 46.27 -16.02 22.73
CA PRO A 438 46.58 -17.02 23.76
C PRO A 438 45.38 -17.96 23.98
N LEU A 439 45.62 -19.24 24.31
CA LEU A 439 44.56 -20.11 24.83
C LEU A 439 44.10 -19.56 26.19
N VAL A 440 42.79 -19.37 26.36
CA VAL A 440 42.16 -19.00 27.63
C VAL A 440 41.15 -20.07 27.99
N GLY A 441 41.24 -20.60 29.21
CA GLY A 441 40.74 -21.90 29.63
C GLY A 441 39.24 -22.18 29.49
N ALA A 442 38.98 -23.33 28.86
CA ALA A 442 37.90 -24.30 29.10
C ALA A 442 38.35 -25.70 28.60
N ASP A 443 39.29 -25.76 27.64
CA ASP A 443 39.87 -27.00 27.11
C ASP A 443 41.17 -27.46 27.81
N VAL A 444 41.50 -26.89 28.98
CA VAL A 444 42.64 -27.35 29.80
C VAL A 444 42.18 -28.48 30.72
N SER A 445 41.74 -29.59 30.12
CA SER A 445 41.60 -30.85 30.83
C SER A 445 42.41 -31.92 30.10
N GLY A 446 43.63 -32.14 30.60
CA GLY A 446 44.37 -33.37 30.33
C GLY A 446 45.62 -33.29 29.46
N THR A 447 46.51 -32.32 29.65
CA THR A 447 47.97 -32.52 29.59
C THR A 447 48.68 -31.24 30.02
N GLY A 448 49.61 -31.35 30.98
CA GLY A 448 50.33 -30.24 31.60
C GLY A 448 51.40 -29.60 30.71
N GLU A 449 51.00 -28.98 29.60
CA GLU A 449 51.88 -28.17 28.77
C GLU A 449 51.54 -26.68 28.87
N ARG A 450 52.60 -25.88 28.95
CA ARG A 450 52.65 -24.42 29.11
C ARG A 450 51.59 -23.70 28.27
N ALA A 451 51.02 -22.63 28.82
CA ALA A 451 50.14 -21.64 28.16
C ALA A 451 50.30 -21.58 26.63
N GLY A 452 49.57 -22.43 25.92
CA GLY A 452 49.67 -22.57 24.46
C GLY A 452 49.04 -21.38 23.74
N GLN A 453 49.50 -21.09 22.52
CA GLN A 453 48.78 -20.19 21.62
C GLN A 453 47.64 -20.97 20.96
N ARG A 454 46.46 -20.35 20.82
CA ARG A 454 45.31 -20.98 20.15
C ARG A 454 45.73 -21.36 18.73
N PRO A 455 45.39 -22.58 18.24
CA PRO A 455 45.79 -23.02 16.91
C PRO A 455 45.40 -21.97 15.85
N PRO A 456 46.26 -21.74 14.84
CA PRO A 456 45.97 -20.77 13.81
C PRO A 456 44.72 -21.19 13.03
N THR A 457 43.88 -20.22 12.68
CA THR A 457 42.71 -20.47 11.84
C THR A 457 43.17 -20.98 10.47
N GLU A 458 42.51 -21.98 9.92
CA GLU A 458 42.79 -22.43 8.55
C GLU A 458 42.49 -21.31 7.55
N VAL A 459 43.41 -21.07 6.62
CA VAL A 459 43.32 -19.99 5.62
C VAL A 459 43.52 -20.58 4.22
N ARG A 460 42.53 -20.37 3.35
CA ARG A 460 42.67 -20.62 1.91
C ARG A 460 43.52 -19.52 1.25
N PRO A 461 44.29 -19.82 0.20
CA PRO A 461 45.12 -18.83 -0.46
C PRO A 461 44.29 -17.71 -1.09
N ALA A 462 44.60 -16.46 -0.72
CA ALA A 462 43.92 -15.28 -1.25
C ALA A 462 44.36 -14.98 -2.68
N SER A 463 43.40 -14.70 -3.57
CA SER A 463 43.69 -14.28 -4.94
C SER A 463 44.32 -12.89 -4.99
N HIS A 464 45.36 -12.71 -5.81
CA HIS A 464 45.98 -11.41 -6.05
C HIS A 464 45.00 -10.36 -6.56
N ILE A 465 43.97 -10.75 -7.34
CA ILE A 465 42.93 -9.85 -7.86
C ILE A 465 42.14 -9.18 -6.71
N MET A 466 42.00 -9.84 -5.56
CA MET A 466 41.34 -9.26 -4.39
C MET A 466 42.27 -8.38 -3.57
N VAL A 467 43.57 -8.69 -3.56
CA VAL A 467 44.59 -7.96 -2.79
C VAL A 467 44.94 -6.61 -3.44
N TRP A 468 45.03 -6.53 -4.77
CA TRP A 468 45.38 -5.31 -5.49
C TRP A 468 44.45 -4.11 -5.19
N PRO A 469 43.11 -4.24 -5.22
CA PRO A 469 42.18 -3.21 -4.77
C PRO A 469 42.48 -2.64 -3.38
N VAL A 470 42.76 -3.52 -2.41
CA VAL A 470 43.10 -3.12 -1.03
C VAL A 470 44.43 -2.36 -1.02
N ALA A 471 45.43 -2.86 -1.74
CA ALA A 471 46.74 -2.23 -1.84
C ALA A 471 46.66 -0.83 -2.44
N ILE A 472 45.92 -0.66 -3.55
CA ILE A 472 45.73 0.63 -4.22
C ILE A 472 45.07 1.63 -3.28
N LEU A 473 43.96 1.25 -2.63
CA LEU A 473 43.23 2.18 -1.76
C LEU A 473 44.03 2.57 -0.51
N ALA A 474 44.70 1.61 0.12
CA ALA A 474 45.52 1.87 1.31
C ALA A 474 46.74 2.75 0.99
N THR A 475 47.42 2.48 -0.14
CA THR A 475 48.59 3.26 -0.57
C THR A 475 48.21 4.67 -1.03
N LEU A 476 47.08 4.84 -1.72
CA LEU A 476 46.56 6.17 -2.05
C LEU A 476 46.26 7.01 -0.81
N GLY A 477 45.80 6.41 0.30
CA GLY A 477 45.60 7.12 1.56
C GLY A 477 46.90 7.67 2.18
N LEU A 478 48.02 6.95 2.01
CA LEU A 478 49.36 7.40 2.39
C LEU A 478 49.85 8.51 1.45
N ILE A 479 49.70 8.31 0.15
CA ILE A 479 50.10 9.29 -0.88
C ILE A 479 49.34 10.60 -0.69
N ALA A 480 48.03 10.55 -0.41
CA ALA A 480 47.23 11.74 -0.13
C ALA A 480 47.74 12.52 1.09
N GLY A 481 48.26 11.82 2.11
CA GLY A 481 48.90 12.46 3.26
C GLY A 481 50.24 13.09 2.91
N LEU A 482 51.13 12.37 2.22
CA LEU A 482 52.42 12.92 1.79
C LEU A 482 52.28 14.08 0.80
N ALA A 483 51.25 14.03 -0.06
CA ALA A 483 50.91 15.08 -1.02
C ALA A 483 49.98 16.16 -0.43
N THR A 484 49.98 16.35 0.89
CA THR A 484 49.13 17.35 1.57
C THR A 484 49.15 18.72 0.90
N PRO A 485 50.29 19.32 0.51
CA PRO A 485 50.28 20.64 -0.13
C PRO A 485 49.43 20.68 -1.41
N LEU A 486 49.53 19.66 -2.27
CA LEU A 486 48.78 19.56 -3.51
C LEU A 486 47.27 19.35 -3.25
N VAL A 487 46.94 18.46 -2.31
CA VAL A 487 45.55 18.19 -1.95
C VAL A 487 44.93 19.42 -1.29
N ASN A 488 45.66 20.08 -0.39
CA ASN A 488 45.23 21.31 0.27
C ASN A 488 44.93 22.42 -0.74
N SER A 489 45.84 22.69 -1.70
CA SER A 489 45.59 23.68 -2.75
C SER A 489 44.34 23.38 -3.58
N PHE A 490 44.06 22.10 -3.86
CA PHE A 490 42.84 21.70 -4.57
C PHE A 490 41.58 21.92 -3.72
N LEU A 491 41.59 21.53 -2.45
CA LEU A 491 40.42 21.64 -1.57
C LEU A 491 40.14 23.10 -1.15
N ALA A 492 41.18 23.91 -0.95
CA ALA A 492 41.08 25.31 -0.54
C ALA A 492 40.29 26.18 -1.53
N CYS A 493 40.27 25.82 -2.82
CA CYS A 493 39.46 26.51 -3.83
C CYS A 493 37.95 26.50 -3.53
N HIS A 494 37.44 25.50 -2.81
CA HIS A 494 36.04 25.50 -2.37
C HIS A 494 35.82 26.41 -1.17
N VAL A 495 36.81 26.43 -0.27
CA VAL A 495 36.75 27.12 1.02
C VAL A 495 36.87 28.64 0.87
N ALA A 496 37.46 29.11 -0.25
CA ALA A 496 37.51 30.51 -0.64
C ALA A 496 36.13 31.20 -0.80
N GLN A 497 35.02 30.43 -0.70
CA GLN A 497 33.66 30.97 -0.63
C GLN A 497 33.30 31.54 0.76
N PHE A 498 34.06 31.22 1.80
CA PHE A 498 33.92 31.85 3.12
C PHE A 498 34.62 33.21 3.15
N SER A 499 34.06 34.15 3.92
CA SER A 499 34.62 35.50 4.10
C SER A 499 35.80 35.56 5.07
N SER A 500 36.00 34.52 5.89
CA SER A 500 37.02 34.48 6.95
C SER A 500 38.36 33.93 6.47
N GLU A 501 39.46 34.43 7.06
CA GLU A 501 40.79 33.85 6.87
C GLU A 501 40.82 32.39 7.34
N PHE A 502 41.56 31.55 6.62
CA PHE A 502 41.70 30.13 6.94
C PHE A 502 43.17 29.72 7.05
N HIS A 503 43.42 28.69 7.85
CA HIS A 503 44.75 28.12 8.01
C HIS A 503 44.91 26.92 7.08
N ASP A 504 46.02 26.88 6.37
CA ASP A 504 46.36 25.75 5.51
C ASP A 504 46.59 24.47 6.32
N LEU A 505 46.23 23.33 5.71
CA LEU A 505 46.56 22.04 6.28
C LEU A 505 48.02 21.70 6.01
N HIS A 506 48.75 21.39 7.07
CA HIS A 506 50.14 20.95 6.99
C HIS A 506 50.25 19.47 7.37
N LEU A 507 51.15 18.75 6.70
CA LEU A 507 51.46 17.36 7.06
C LEU A 507 51.96 17.27 8.50
N TRP A 508 52.73 18.26 8.94
CA TRP A 508 53.16 18.41 10.33
C TRP A 508 53.38 19.89 10.63
N ALA A 509 52.67 20.41 11.63
CA ALA A 509 52.72 21.83 12.03
C ALA A 509 53.79 22.13 13.11
N GLY A 510 54.61 21.14 13.49
CA GLY A 510 55.64 21.25 14.54
C GLY A 510 55.19 20.75 15.91
N PHE A 511 56.00 21.01 16.94
CA PHE A 511 55.74 20.59 18.33
C PHE A 511 54.82 21.57 19.06
N GLY A 512 53.58 21.69 18.61
CA GLY A 512 52.54 22.55 19.20
C GLY A 512 51.62 21.83 20.19
N GLY A 513 50.76 22.59 20.86
CA GLY A 513 49.71 22.07 21.75
C GLY A 513 48.82 20.99 21.10
N PRO A 514 48.28 21.22 19.88
CA PRO A 514 47.50 20.22 19.14
C PRO A 514 48.24 18.90 18.94
N PHE A 515 49.53 18.95 18.64
CA PHE A 515 50.34 17.75 18.42
C PHE A 515 50.51 16.91 19.70
N PHE A 516 50.74 17.56 20.85
CA PHE A 516 50.78 16.87 22.15
C PHE A 516 49.41 16.30 22.53
N LEU A 517 48.32 16.99 22.19
CA LEU A 517 46.98 16.45 22.35
C LEU A 517 46.79 15.19 21.50
N THR A 518 47.24 15.19 20.24
CA THR A 518 47.19 14.00 19.37
C THR A 518 48.02 12.84 19.92
N LEU A 519 49.20 13.11 20.48
CA LEU A 519 49.97 12.08 21.20
C LEU A 519 49.20 11.54 22.42
N GLY A 520 48.54 12.41 23.17
CA GLY A 520 47.64 12.05 24.26
C GLY A 520 46.45 11.20 23.81
N ILE A 521 45.83 11.51 22.67
CA ILE A 521 44.74 10.74 22.04
C ILE A 521 45.22 9.32 21.70
N ILE A 522 46.40 9.18 21.09
CA ILE A 522 46.99 7.89 20.75
C ILE A 522 47.28 7.09 22.02
N ALA A 523 47.93 7.70 23.01
CA ALA A 523 48.23 7.06 24.29
C ALA A 523 46.97 6.60 25.02
N ALA A 524 45.93 7.44 25.06
CA ALA A 524 44.64 7.11 25.65
C ALA A 524 43.95 5.94 24.92
N GLY A 525 43.97 5.93 23.59
CA GLY A 525 43.43 4.83 22.79
C GLY A 525 44.15 3.50 23.01
N VAL A 526 45.49 3.53 23.08
CA VAL A 526 46.32 2.37 23.44
C VAL A 526 45.99 1.89 24.85
N ALA A 527 45.84 2.80 25.82
CA ALA A 527 45.47 2.47 27.19
C ALA A 527 44.09 1.80 27.27
N ILE A 528 43.08 2.34 26.57
CA ILE A 528 41.73 1.74 26.48
C ILE A 528 41.80 0.32 25.89
N PHE A 529 42.61 0.11 24.85
CA PHE A 529 42.81 -1.21 24.25
C PHE A 529 43.58 -2.19 25.14
N ALA A 530 44.61 -1.73 25.86
CA ALA A 530 45.38 -2.55 26.80
C ALA A 530 44.50 -2.98 27.98
N LEU A 531 43.66 -2.08 28.49
CA LEU A 531 42.71 -2.30 29.58
C LEU A 531 41.37 -2.90 29.10
N ARG A 532 41.34 -3.56 27.93
CA ARG A 532 40.11 -4.11 27.33
C ARG A 532 39.37 -5.13 28.20
N ALA A 533 40.06 -5.92 29.02
CA ALA A 533 39.45 -6.94 29.87
C ALA A 533 38.64 -6.34 31.04
N PRO A 534 39.19 -5.46 31.88
CA PRO A 534 38.40 -4.74 32.89
C PRO A 534 37.35 -3.83 32.25
N TRP A 535 37.67 -3.17 31.12
CA TRP A 535 36.70 -2.35 30.39
C TRP A 535 35.47 -3.13 29.95
N LYS A 536 35.65 -4.35 29.44
CA LYS A 536 34.56 -5.24 29.05
C LYS A 536 33.67 -5.58 30.25
N ARG A 537 34.25 -5.96 31.40
CA ARG A 537 33.49 -6.27 32.63
C ARG A 537 32.69 -5.08 33.13
N LEU A 538 33.29 -3.88 33.13
CA LEU A 538 32.61 -2.66 33.54
C LEU A 538 31.43 -2.34 32.59
N THR A 539 31.65 -2.42 31.28
CA THR A 539 30.64 -2.04 30.30
C THR A 539 29.56 -3.10 30.05
N GLU A 540 29.77 -4.36 30.43
CA GLU A 540 28.72 -5.39 30.44
C GLU A 540 27.60 -5.06 31.45
N GLN A 541 27.91 -4.33 32.52
CA GLN A 541 26.94 -3.88 33.53
C GLN A 541 26.15 -2.65 33.06
N PHE A 542 26.76 -1.79 32.24
CA PHE A 542 26.11 -0.61 31.68
C PHE A 542 25.33 -0.96 30.40
N ARG A 543 24.02 -1.14 30.53
CA ARG A 543 23.08 -1.09 29.41
C ARG A 543 22.78 0.37 29.07
N PHE A 544 23.00 0.75 27.82
CA PHE A 544 22.71 2.11 27.38
C PHE A 544 21.19 2.36 27.49
N PRO A 545 20.74 3.42 28.17
CA PRO A 545 19.31 3.60 28.48
C PRO A 545 18.41 3.80 27.26
N LEU A 546 18.99 4.22 26.12
CA LEU A 546 18.28 4.49 24.86
C LEU A 546 18.92 3.73 23.70
N ALA A 547 18.42 2.52 23.40
CA ALA A 547 18.74 1.83 22.17
C ALA A 547 17.79 2.31 21.05
N MET A 548 18.28 3.18 20.15
CA MET A 548 17.45 3.74 19.06
C MET A 548 16.78 2.67 18.18
N GLU A 549 17.42 1.50 18.04
CA GLU A 549 16.83 0.35 17.36
C GLU A 549 15.60 -0.21 18.08
N GLU A 550 15.58 -0.27 19.42
CA GLU A 550 14.40 -0.70 20.18
C GLU A 550 13.26 0.32 20.07
N ILE A 551 13.59 1.62 20.06
CA ILE A 551 12.60 2.69 19.85
C ILE A 551 11.96 2.54 18.47
N TYR A 552 12.76 2.29 17.43
CA TYR A 552 12.25 1.99 16.09
C TYR A 552 11.26 0.82 16.10
N HIS A 553 11.64 -0.32 16.70
CA HIS A 553 10.76 -1.48 16.77
C HIS A 553 9.45 -1.18 17.53
N ARG A 554 9.51 -0.42 18.64
CA ARG A 554 8.31 0.01 19.37
C ARG A 554 7.40 0.91 18.52
N ILE A 555 7.97 1.82 17.73
CA ILE A 555 7.20 2.69 16.82
C ILE A 555 6.52 1.84 15.75
N ILE A 556 7.24 0.94 15.09
CA ILE A 556 6.67 0.07 14.04
C ILE A 556 5.57 -0.83 14.61
N SER A 557 5.82 -1.53 15.72
CA SER A 557 4.77 -2.31 16.38
C SER A 557 3.59 -1.44 16.79
N GLY A 558 3.81 -0.23 17.30
CA GLY A 558 2.75 0.70 17.66
C GLY A 558 1.87 1.07 16.45
N LEU A 559 2.47 1.35 15.30
CA LEU A 559 1.76 1.63 14.06
C LEU A 559 0.95 0.44 13.55
N GLU A 560 1.48 -0.78 13.64
CA GLU A 560 0.76 -2.00 13.27
C GLU A 560 -0.48 -2.22 14.15
N HIS A 561 -0.33 -2.08 15.48
CA HIS A 561 -1.45 -2.18 16.40
C HIS A 561 -2.49 -1.08 16.17
N LEU A 562 -2.05 0.16 15.91
CA LEU A 562 -2.94 1.27 15.58
C LEU A 562 -3.69 1.02 14.26
N SER A 563 -3.01 0.52 13.24
CA SER A 563 -3.61 0.17 11.94
C SER A 563 -4.67 -0.92 12.10
N ALA A 564 -4.36 -1.99 12.85
CA ALA A 564 -5.30 -3.05 13.17
C ALA A 564 -6.51 -2.53 13.98
N TYR A 565 -6.26 -1.64 14.94
CA TYR A 565 -7.31 -1.00 15.73
C TYR A 565 -8.23 -0.13 14.87
N VAL A 566 -7.68 0.77 14.04
CA VAL A 566 -8.45 1.63 13.13
C VAL A 566 -9.25 0.78 12.14
N THR A 567 -8.63 -0.25 11.56
CA THR A 567 -9.30 -1.15 10.61
C THR A 567 -10.45 -1.90 11.28
N SER A 568 -10.23 -2.48 12.46
CA SER A 568 -11.29 -3.20 13.20
C SER A 568 -12.46 -2.29 13.63
N ARG A 569 -12.18 -1.00 13.88
CA ARG A 569 -13.21 0.00 14.23
C ARG A 569 -13.99 0.52 13.03
N THR A 570 -13.32 0.74 11.90
CA THR A 570 -13.94 1.33 10.70
C THR A 570 -14.58 0.28 9.80
N GLN A 571 -13.94 -0.89 9.63
CA GLN A 571 -14.37 -1.96 8.74
C GLN A 571 -15.03 -3.12 9.50
N THR A 572 -16.14 -2.84 10.19
CA THR A 572 -16.84 -3.84 11.02
C THR A 572 -17.63 -4.90 10.23
N GLY A 573 -17.78 -4.74 8.90
CA GLY A 573 -18.61 -5.61 8.05
C GLY A 573 -20.12 -5.45 8.28
N SER A 574 -20.54 -4.48 9.09
CA SER A 574 -21.92 -4.27 9.49
C SER A 574 -22.58 -3.16 8.66
N LEU A 575 -23.51 -3.52 7.77
CA LEU A 575 -24.30 -2.54 7.00
C LEU A 575 -24.98 -1.49 7.90
N PRO A 576 -25.63 -1.85 9.02
CA PRO A 576 -26.16 -0.85 9.95
C PRO A 576 -25.10 0.07 10.57
N GLY A 577 -23.86 -0.41 10.73
CA GLY A 577 -22.74 0.41 11.19
C GLY A 577 -22.36 1.45 10.14
N TYR A 578 -22.21 1.03 8.88
CA TYR A 578 -21.90 1.94 7.77
C TYR A 578 -22.99 2.99 7.55
N VAL A 579 -24.27 2.60 7.59
CA VAL A 579 -25.40 3.54 7.46
C VAL A 579 -25.41 4.55 8.62
N GLN A 580 -25.07 4.13 9.84
CA GLN A 580 -24.94 5.06 10.96
C GLN A 580 -23.82 6.07 10.73
N THR A 581 -22.66 5.64 10.23
CA THR A 581 -21.56 6.54 9.89
C THR A 581 -21.99 7.55 8.85
N ILE A 582 -22.66 7.12 7.77
CA ILE A 582 -23.18 8.02 6.72
C ILE A 582 -24.09 9.09 7.32
N PHE A 583 -25.07 8.69 8.15
CA PHE A 583 -25.98 9.66 8.76
C PHE A 583 -25.30 10.59 9.76
N TRP A 584 -24.33 10.11 10.54
CA TRP A 584 -23.55 10.97 11.43
C TRP A 584 -22.71 11.99 10.66
N THR A 585 -22.02 11.57 9.61
CA THR A 585 -21.24 12.48 8.75
C THR A 585 -22.14 13.51 8.07
N LEU A 586 -23.31 13.08 7.58
CA LEU A 586 -24.28 13.97 6.96
C LEU A 586 -24.80 15.02 7.94
N VAL A 587 -25.21 14.61 9.14
CA VAL A 587 -25.64 15.55 10.19
C VAL A 587 -24.52 16.51 10.56
N ALA A 588 -23.29 16.02 10.75
CA ALA A 588 -22.15 16.85 11.11
C ALA A 588 -21.83 17.89 10.02
N ALA A 589 -21.85 17.49 8.75
CA ALA A 589 -21.61 18.38 7.62
C ALA A 589 -22.71 19.45 7.51
N LEU A 590 -23.98 19.06 7.65
CA LEU A 590 -25.11 19.98 7.57
C LEU A 590 -25.16 20.96 8.74
N VAL A 591 -24.90 20.49 9.96
CA VAL A 591 -24.80 21.36 11.14
C VAL A 591 -23.61 22.32 11.01
N ALA A 592 -22.45 21.84 10.54
CA ALA A 592 -21.31 22.71 10.27
C ALA A 592 -21.68 23.80 9.25
N ALA A 593 -22.34 23.45 8.14
CA ALA A 593 -22.79 24.42 7.15
C ALA A 593 -23.73 25.48 7.75
N LEU A 594 -24.72 25.08 8.56
CA LEU A 594 -25.65 26.01 9.23
C LEU A 594 -24.96 26.94 10.24
N VAL A 595 -23.83 26.50 10.84
CA VAL A 595 -23.04 27.31 11.77
C VAL A 595 -22.18 28.34 11.03
N PHE A 596 -21.60 27.97 9.88
CA PHE A 596 -20.77 28.88 9.09
C PHE A 596 -21.60 29.90 8.29
N GLU A 597 -22.76 29.50 7.77
CA GLU A 597 -23.67 30.37 7.03
C GLU A 597 -25.10 30.27 7.60
N PRO A 598 -25.48 31.15 8.55
CA PRO A 598 -26.81 31.13 9.14
C PRO A 598 -27.86 31.47 8.07
N PRO A 599 -28.83 30.57 7.82
CA PRO A 599 -29.79 30.74 6.74
C PRO A 599 -30.87 31.79 7.08
N ILE A 600 -31.43 32.40 6.04
CA ILE A 600 -32.58 33.29 6.16
C ILE A 600 -33.84 32.44 6.34
N ALA A 601 -34.56 32.65 7.44
CA ALA A 601 -35.83 31.97 7.66
C ALA A 601 -36.87 32.41 6.61
N PRO A 602 -37.61 31.49 5.98
CA PRO A 602 -38.65 31.86 5.03
C PRO A 602 -39.72 32.74 5.70
N PRO A 603 -40.15 33.85 5.07
CA PRO A 603 -41.25 34.64 5.59
C PRO A 603 -42.56 33.86 5.55
N GLY A 604 -43.32 33.87 6.65
CA GLY A 604 -44.68 33.33 6.68
C GLY A 604 -44.80 31.80 6.72
N VAL A 605 -43.99 31.12 7.56
CA VAL A 605 -44.15 29.68 7.82
C VAL A 605 -45.56 29.39 8.34
N ARG A 606 -46.36 28.66 7.56
CA ARG A 606 -47.67 28.15 7.96
C ARG A 606 -47.56 26.68 8.35
N ALA A 607 -48.30 26.27 9.37
CA ALA A 607 -48.26 24.90 9.86
C ALA A 607 -49.00 23.90 8.93
N TRP A 608 -50.07 24.34 8.27
CA TRP A 608 -50.83 23.61 7.24
C TRP A 608 -51.69 24.59 6.44
N ASP A 609 -51.99 24.28 5.18
CA ASP A 609 -52.91 25.10 4.36
C ASP A 609 -54.38 24.71 4.58
N GLY A 610 -54.65 23.46 4.98
CA GLY A 610 -55.99 22.99 5.33
C GLY A 610 -55.98 21.86 6.36
N TRP A 611 -57.08 21.74 7.13
CA TRP A 611 -57.22 20.71 8.17
C TRP A 611 -57.14 19.28 7.62
N VAL A 612 -57.59 19.05 6.38
CA VAL A 612 -57.49 17.75 5.71
C VAL A 612 -56.04 17.36 5.48
N GLN A 613 -55.18 18.30 5.05
CA GLN A 613 -53.74 18.04 4.88
C GLN A 613 -53.07 17.68 6.22
N ALA A 614 -53.38 18.43 7.27
CA ALA A 614 -52.87 18.14 8.62
C ALA A 614 -53.29 16.74 9.09
N LEU A 615 -54.56 16.36 8.88
CA LEU A 615 -55.06 15.02 9.22
C LEU A 615 -54.31 13.93 8.45
N VAL A 616 -54.12 14.09 7.15
CA VAL A 616 -53.41 13.12 6.29
C VAL A 616 -51.95 12.96 6.72
N ALA A 617 -51.28 14.06 7.02
CA ALA A 617 -49.91 14.06 7.54
C ALA A 617 -49.80 13.36 8.91
N VAL A 618 -50.74 13.63 9.83
CA VAL A 618 -50.81 12.97 11.15
C VAL A 618 -51.01 11.46 10.98
N VAL A 619 -51.93 11.03 10.11
CA VAL A 619 -52.16 9.60 9.80
C VAL A 619 -50.89 8.95 9.24
N GLY A 620 -50.18 9.63 8.33
CA GLY A 620 -48.92 9.15 7.77
C GLY A 620 -47.81 9.01 8.82
N CYS A 621 -47.65 10.03 9.68
CA CYS A 621 -46.68 10.02 10.79
C CYS A 621 -46.97 8.88 11.79
N ILE A 622 -48.25 8.68 12.16
CA ILE A 622 -48.67 7.56 13.02
C ILE A 622 -48.35 6.22 12.33
N GLY A 623 -48.65 6.08 11.04
CA GLY A 623 -48.33 4.91 10.23
C GLY A 623 -46.83 4.57 10.28
N ALA A 624 -45.97 5.56 10.03
CA ALA A 624 -44.51 5.40 10.07
C ALA A 624 -43.98 5.04 11.47
N LEU A 625 -44.48 5.69 12.53
CA LEU A 625 -44.10 5.40 13.92
C LEU A 625 -44.51 3.99 14.36
N LEU A 626 -45.73 3.57 13.99
CA LEU A 626 -46.22 2.23 14.28
C LEU A 626 -45.47 1.17 13.46
N ALA A 627 -45.13 1.47 12.20
CA ALA A 627 -44.30 0.60 11.36
C ALA A 627 -42.91 0.39 11.97
N ALA A 628 -42.26 1.47 12.43
CA ALA A 628 -40.95 1.41 13.09
C ALA A 628 -40.96 0.61 14.41
N ARG A 629 -42.11 0.52 15.10
CA ARG A 629 -42.30 -0.28 16.32
C ARG A 629 -42.83 -1.70 16.05
N ALA A 630 -43.19 -2.03 14.82
CA ALA A 630 -43.78 -3.31 14.49
C ALA A 630 -42.76 -4.46 14.60
N ARG A 631 -43.10 -5.49 15.39
CA ARG A 631 -42.26 -6.70 15.54
C ARG A 631 -42.54 -7.76 14.46
N HIS A 632 -43.77 -7.73 13.91
CA HIS A 632 -44.19 -8.59 12.80
C HIS A 632 -43.92 -7.87 11.49
N ARG A 633 -43.26 -8.57 10.56
CA ARG A 633 -42.89 -7.98 9.27
C ARG A 633 -44.09 -7.63 8.39
N VAL A 634 -45.11 -8.49 8.35
CA VAL A 634 -46.37 -8.21 7.61
C VAL A 634 -47.09 -6.99 8.17
N LYS A 635 -47.15 -6.86 9.50
CA LYS A 635 -47.68 -5.66 10.16
C LYS A 635 -46.89 -4.41 9.77
N ALA A 636 -45.56 -4.49 9.73
CA ALA A 636 -44.70 -3.38 9.34
C ALA A 636 -44.94 -2.92 7.90
N VAL A 637 -45.07 -3.86 6.95
CA VAL A 637 -45.34 -3.56 5.53
C VAL A 637 -46.71 -2.90 5.36
N ILE A 638 -47.76 -3.42 5.98
CA ILE A 638 -49.11 -2.83 5.90
C ILE A 638 -49.12 -1.41 6.49
N LEU A 639 -48.48 -1.21 7.64
CA LEU A 639 -48.38 0.10 8.28
C LEU A 639 -47.52 1.10 7.47
N MET A 640 -46.50 0.62 6.77
CA MET A 640 -45.73 1.44 5.82
C MET A 640 -46.61 1.87 4.64
N GLY A 641 -47.48 0.97 4.16
CA GLY A 641 -48.46 1.30 3.12
C GLY A 641 -49.37 2.46 3.50
N ILE A 642 -49.81 2.56 4.76
CA ILE A 642 -50.58 3.71 5.24
C ILE A 642 -49.81 5.01 5.03
N ALA A 643 -48.50 5.03 5.33
CA ALA A 643 -47.66 6.21 5.08
C ALA A 643 -47.54 6.53 3.59
N GLY A 644 -47.38 5.51 2.72
CA GLY A 644 -47.34 5.68 1.27
C GLY A 644 -48.64 6.24 0.67
N TYR A 645 -49.79 5.75 1.10
CA TYR A 645 -51.10 6.28 0.68
C TYR A 645 -51.38 7.68 1.25
N SER A 646 -50.90 7.99 2.46
CA SER A 646 -50.92 9.36 2.99
C SER A 646 -50.11 10.32 2.12
N VAL A 647 -48.95 9.90 1.60
CA VAL A 647 -48.16 10.70 0.64
C VAL A 647 -48.94 10.90 -0.66
N ALA A 648 -49.57 9.85 -1.20
CA ALA A 648 -50.38 9.98 -2.42
C ALA A 648 -51.55 10.96 -2.26
N LEU A 649 -52.27 10.88 -1.14
CA LEU A 649 -53.36 11.81 -0.84
C LEU A 649 -52.84 13.24 -0.61
N THR A 650 -51.62 13.39 -0.09
CA THR A 650 -50.97 14.70 0.03
C THR A 650 -50.70 15.29 -1.36
N TYR A 651 -50.20 14.51 -2.33
CA TYR A 651 -50.03 14.98 -3.72
C TYR A 651 -51.36 15.42 -4.35
N GLU A 652 -52.43 14.66 -4.15
CA GLU A 652 -53.76 15.03 -4.64
C GLU A 652 -54.24 16.36 -4.04
N LEU A 653 -54.06 16.55 -2.72
CA LEU A 653 -54.43 17.80 -2.04
C LEU A 653 -53.60 19.01 -2.48
N TYR A 654 -52.40 18.78 -3.03
CA TYR A 654 -51.57 19.82 -3.66
C TYR A 654 -51.86 20.01 -5.16
N GLY A 655 -52.86 19.32 -5.71
CA GLY A 655 -53.24 19.43 -7.12
C GLY A 655 -52.28 18.72 -8.08
N ALA A 656 -51.59 17.68 -7.62
CA ALA A 656 -50.67 16.86 -8.42
C ALA A 656 -51.25 15.45 -8.70
N PRO A 657 -52.28 15.32 -9.55
CA PRO A 657 -53.00 14.06 -9.77
C PRO A 657 -52.14 12.97 -10.42
N ASP A 658 -51.18 13.32 -11.30
CA ASP A 658 -50.25 12.35 -11.91
C ASP A 658 -49.32 11.71 -10.87
N LEU A 659 -48.80 12.51 -9.94
CA LEU A 659 -47.97 12.01 -8.83
C LEU A 659 -48.81 11.18 -7.86
N ALA A 660 -50.04 11.59 -7.58
CA ALA A 660 -50.94 10.83 -6.72
C ALA A 660 -51.27 9.45 -7.34
N LEU A 661 -51.62 9.41 -8.63
CA LEU A 661 -51.92 8.19 -9.36
C LEU A 661 -50.71 7.24 -9.40
N THR A 662 -49.55 7.74 -9.80
CA THR A 662 -48.32 6.92 -9.86
C THR A 662 -47.90 6.42 -8.49
N GLN A 663 -48.01 7.24 -7.44
CA GLN A 663 -47.71 6.83 -6.06
C GLN A 663 -48.66 5.73 -5.57
N VAL A 664 -49.98 5.83 -5.81
CA VAL A 664 -50.94 4.77 -5.46
C VAL A 664 -50.60 3.46 -6.16
N LEU A 665 -50.31 3.50 -7.47
CA LEU A 665 -49.98 2.32 -8.24
C LEU A 665 -48.64 1.69 -7.80
N SER A 666 -47.62 2.52 -7.57
CA SER A 666 -46.31 2.09 -7.09
C SER A 666 -46.37 1.50 -5.68
N GLU A 667 -47.11 2.13 -4.76
CA GLU A 667 -47.30 1.63 -3.39
C GLU A 667 -48.04 0.28 -3.40
N THR A 668 -49.09 0.16 -4.21
CA THR A 668 -49.83 -1.09 -4.40
C THR A 668 -48.90 -2.20 -4.90
N LEU A 669 -48.11 -1.92 -5.94
CA LEU A 669 -47.17 -2.88 -6.52
C LEU A 669 -46.10 -3.29 -5.50
N THR A 670 -45.49 -2.32 -4.81
CA THR A 670 -44.44 -2.54 -3.83
C THR A 670 -44.93 -3.37 -2.65
N LEU A 671 -46.15 -3.11 -2.16
CA LEU A 671 -46.79 -3.91 -1.11
C LEU A 671 -46.96 -5.38 -1.55
N VAL A 672 -47.40 -5.63 -2.78
CA VAL A 672 -47.48 -7.00 -3.30
C VAL A 672 -46.09 -7.63 -3.36
N VAL A 673 -45.10 -6.96 -3.93
CA VAL A 673 -43.73 -7.49 -4.05
C VAL A 673 -43.16 -7.83 -2.66
N PHE A 674 -43.34 -6.96 -1.68
CA PHE A 674 -42.97 -7.24 -0.30
C PHE A 674 -43.69 -8.46 0.25
N VAL A 675 -45.01 -8.59 0.06
CA VAL A 675 -45.77 -9.77 0.50
C VAL A 675 -45.24 -11.06 -0.14
N LEU A 676 -44.86 -11.03 -1.42
CA LEU A 676 -44.26 -12.17 -2.13
C LEU A 676 -42.91 -12.58 -1.52
N VAL A 677 -42.02 -11.62 -1.28
CA VAL A 677 -40.72 -11.86 -0.64
C VAL A 677 -40.89 -12.35 0.80
N MET A 678 -41.85 -11.77 1.51
CA MET A 678 -42.16 -12.06 2.91
C MET A 678 -42.61 -13.50 3.16
N ARG A 679 -43.17 -14.19 2.16
CA ARG A 679 -43.52 -15.60 2.25
C ARG A 679 -42.33 -16.51 2.58
N ARG A 680 -41.10 -16.04 2.36
CA ARG A 680 -39.84 -16.79 2.62
C ARG A 680 -39.05 -16.30 3.83
N LEU A 681 -39.40 -15.14 4.40
CA LEU A 681 -38.70 -14.58 5.53
C LEU A 681 -39.39 -14.96 6.85
N PRO A 682 -38.64 -15.09 7.96
CA PRO A 682 -39.25 -15.38 9.26
C PRO A 682 -40.24 -14.28 9.65
N ILE A 683 -41.37 -14.66 10.25
CA ILE A 683 -42.51 -13.78 10.57
C ILE A 683 -42.09 -12.56 11.43
N TYR A 684 -41.09 -12.74 12.28
CA TYR A 684 -40.58 -11.74 13.20
C TYR A 684 -39.25 -11.14 12.74
N PHE A 685 -39.00 -9.89 13.12
CA PHE A 685 -37.66 -9.32 13.04
C PHE A 685 -36.73 -9.95 14.08
N SER A 686 -35.52 -10.34 13.68
CA SER A 686 -34.51 -10.87 14.59
C SER A 686 -33.90 -9.74 15.42
N SER A 687 -34.37 -9.53 16.65
CA SER A 687 -33.77 -8.54 17.55
C SER A 687 -33.87 -8.88 19.03
N ARG A 688 -32.79 -9.45 19.60
CA ARG A 688 -32.40 -9.19 21.00
C ARG A 688 -31.19 -8.26 20.97
N ARG A 689 -31.41 -6.94 20.96
CA ARG A 689 -30.32 -5.94 21.00
C ARG A 689 -30.32 -5.25 22.36
N ARG A 690 -29.12 -4.89 22.86
CA ARG A 690 -28.96 -4.11 24.10
C ARG A 690 -29.66 -2.75 23.98
N ARG A 691 -30.36 -2.34 25.05
CA ARG A 691 -31.12 -1.06 25.13
C ARG A 691 -30.30 0.16 24.70
N VAL A 692 -29.01 0.19 25.06
CA VAL A 692 -28.08 1.29 24.72
C VAL A 692 -27.91 1.47 23.21
N VAL A 693 -27.76 0.38 22.45
CA VAL A 693 -27.58 0.43 20.99
C VAL A 693 -28.86 0.91 20.30
N GLN A 694 -30.01 0.51 20.84
CA GLN A 694 -31.30 0.96 20.35
C GLN A 694 -31.50 2.46 20.62
N MET A 695 -31.12 2.95 21.81
CA MET A 695 -31.25 4.37 22.14
C MET A 695 -30.41 5.25 21.21
N LYS A 696 -29.15 4.86 20.93
CA LYS A 696 -28.30 5.59 19.98
C LYS A 696 -28.92 5.71 18.58
N ARG A 697 -29.61 4.68 18.12
CA ARG A 697 -30.31 4.69 16.81
C ARG A 697 -31.53 5.60 16.81
N ILE A 698 -32.29 5.60 17.90
CA ILE A 698 -33.46 6.49 18.04
C ILE A 698 -32.99 7.94 18.05
N VAL A 699 -31.96 8.26 18.86
CA VAL A 699 -31.38 9.60 18.89
C VAL A 699 -30.90 10.02 17.51
N LEU A 700 -30.12 9.18 16.82
CA LEU A 700 -29.66 9.47 15.46
C LEU A 700 -30.82 9.69 14.49
N ALA A 701 -31.84 8.83 14.50
CA ALA A 701 -33.00 8.97 13.61
C ALA A 701 -33.77 10.28 13.86
N VAL A 702 -33.95 10.66 15.13
CA VAL A 702 -34.60 11.92 15.50
C VAL A 702 -33.76 13.11 15.05
N VAL A 703 -32.45 13.09 15.32
CA VAL A 703 -31.54 14.18 14.91
C VAL A 703 -31.54 14.33 13.39
N VAL A 704 -31.37 13.23 12.64
CA VAL A 704 -31.42 13.24 11.18
C VAL A 704 -32.75 13.81 10.69
N GLY A 705 -33.88 13.34 11.25
CA GLY A 705 -35.21 13.81 10.87
C GLY A 705 -35.41 15.31 11.12
N VAL A 706 -35.00 15.82 12.29
CA VAL A 706 -35.11 17.25 12.65
C VAL A 706 -34.22 18.10 11.74
N VAL A 707 -32.96 17.69 11.52
CA VAL A 707 -32.03 18.41 10.66
C VAL A 707 -32.54 18.46 9.22
N PHE A 708 -33.01 17.34 8.67
CA PHE A 708 -33.58 17.30 7.31
C PHE A 708 -34.84 18.15 7.18
N ALA A 709 -35.77 18.06 8.14
CA ALA A 709 -36.98 18.87 8.12
C ALA A 709 -36.65 20.37 8.21
N GLY A 710 -35.70 20.73 9.08
CA GLY A 710 -35.22 22.10 9.21
C GLY A 710 -34.60 22.61 7.91
N ILE A 711 -33.74 21.83 7.26
CA ILE A 711 -33.11 22.22 5.98
C ILE A 711 -34.14 22.31 4.86
N ALA A 712 -35.09 21.37 4.77
CA ALA A 712 -36.15 21.44 3.78
C ALA A 712 -36.98 22.73 3.92
N MET A 713 -37.25 23.14 5.16
CA MET A 713 -37.92 24.41 5.45
C MET A 713 -37.05 25.62 5.06
N LEU A 714 -35.77 25.62 5.44
CA LEU A 714 -34.84 26.71 5.14
C LEU A 714 -34.58 26.86 3.64
N ALA A 715 -34.49 25.75 2.90
CA ALA A 715 -34.32 25.72 1.46
C ALA A 715 -35.51 26.39 0.72
N ALA A 716 -36.71 26.36 1.31
CA ALA A 716 -37.84 27.11 0.76
C ALA A 716 -37.62 28.62 0.83
N GLY A 717 -36.93 29.12 1.87
CA GLY A 717 -36.56 30.53 2.03
C GLY A 717 -35.45 31.00 1.09
N ALA A 718 -34.68 30.07 0.51
CA ALA A 718 -33.61 30.38 -0.45
C ALA A 718 -34.13 30.62 -1.89
N ARG A 719 -35.44 30.46 -2.15
CA ARG A 719 -36.03 30.66 -3.49
C ARG A 719 -36.28 32.15 -3.76
N VAL A 720 -35.23 32.85 -4.23
CA VAL A 720 -35.26 34.32 -4.48
C VAL A 720 -35.45 34.72 -5.95
N HIS A 721 -35.31 33.79 -6.89
CA HIS A 721 -35.45 34.04 -8.32
C HIS A 721 -36.84 33.63 -8.83
N VAL A 722 -37.28 34.24 -9.93
CA VAL A 722 -38.54 33.89 -10.62
C VAL A 722 -38.51 32.40 -10.98
N PRO A 723 -39.54 31.62 -10.60
CA PRO A 723 -39.55 30.18 -10.84
C PRO A 723 -39.79 29.87 -12.31
N VAL A 724 -39.06 28.88 -12.84
CA VAL A 724 -39.20 28.43 -14.24
C VAL A 724 -40.61 27.90 -14.56
N SER A 725 -41.38 27.52 -13.53
CA SER A 725 -42.75 27.03 -13.66
C SER A 725 -43.74 28.03 -14.28
N GLU A 726 -43.45 29.34 -14.27
CA GLU A 726 -44.33 30.34 -14.91
C GLU A 726 -44.47 30.10 -16.42
N ASN A 727 -43.42 29.59 -17.07
CA ASN A 727 -43.41 29.33 -18.51
C ASN A 727 -43.99 27.94 -18.87
N PHE A 728 -44.15 27.03 -17.92
CA PHE A 728 -44.49 25.63 -18.21
C PHE A 728 -45.87 25.45 -18.83
N ALA A 729 -46.84 26.31 -18.50
CA ALA A 729 -48.18 26.24 -19.08
C ALA A 729 -48.19 26.65 -20.58
N SER A 730 -47.44 27.68 -20.96
CA SER A 730 -47.34 28.13 -22.35
C SER A 730 -46.44 27.20 -23.17
N GLU A 731 -45.29 26.79 -22.64
CA GLU A 731 -44.35 25.90 -23.32
C GLU A 731 -44.92 24.49 -23.48
N GLY A 732 -45.64 23.98 -22.47
CA GLY A 732 -46.30 22.67 -22.55
C GLY A 732 -47.31 22.59 -23.71
N PHE A 733 -48.04 23.67 -23.97
CA PHE A 733 -49.01 23.71 -25.07
C PHE A 733 -48.38 24.07 -26.42
N SER A 734 -47.45 25.02 -26.46
CA SER A 734 -46.86 25.53 -27.73
C SER A 734 -45.73 24.67 -28.28
N PHE A 735 -44.86 24.14 -27.40
CA PHE A 735 -43.74 23.29 -27.77
C PHE A 735 -44.08 21.80 -27.62
N GLY A 736 -44.75 21.42 -26.53
CA GLY A 736 -45.11 20.03 -26.24
C GLY A 736 -46.46 19.57 -26.79
N TYR A 737 -47.30 20.47 -27.30
CA TYR A 737 -48.63 20.18 -27.89
C TYR A 737 -49.64 19.49 -26.96
N GLY A 738 -49.42 19.50 -25.65
CA GLY A 738 -50.27 18.82 -24.67
C GLY A 738 -50.83 19.76 -23.61
N ARG A 739 -51.95 19.34 -22.99
CA ARG A 739 -52.56 20.07 -21.86
C ARG A 739 -52.07 19.58 -20.50
N ASN A 740 -51.55 18.35 -20.43
CA ASN A 740 -50.97 17.83 -19.20
C ASN A 740 -49.52 18.33 -19.05
N ILE A 741 -49.34 19.38 -18.25
CA ILE A 741 -48.01 19.98 -18.01
C ILE A 741 -47.01 18.96 -17.44
N VAL A 742 -47.45 18.05 -16.56
CA VAL A 742 -46.56 17.05 -15.94
C VAL A 742 -46.10 16.03 -16.97
N ASN A 743 -47.03 15.41 -17.70
CA ASN A 743 -46.67 14.41 -18.70
C ASN A 743 -45.80 15.03 -19.81
N VAL A 744 -46.19 16.19 -20.34
CA VAL A 744 -45.41 16.92 -21.36
C VAL A 744 -44.01 17.28 -20.83
N THR A 745 -43.88 17.63 -19.55
CA THR A 745 -42.55 17.86 -18.96
C THR A 745 -41.71 16.58 -18.95
N LEU A 746 -42.31 15.43 -18.63
CA LEU A 746 -41.61 14.15 -18.55
C LEU A 746 -41.26 13.58 -19.92
N VAL A 747 -42.05 13.82 -20.97
CA VAL A 747 -41.86 13.20 -22.28
C VAL A 747 -41.27 14.11 -23.34
N ASP A 748 -41.32 15.45 -23.13
CA ASP A 748 -40.80 16.44 -24.08
C ASP A 748 -39.77 17.38 -23.43
N ILE A 749 -40.18 18.24 -22.50
CA ILE A 749 -39.33 19.34 -21.99
C ILE A 749 -38.11 18.81 -21.22
N ARG A 750 -38.29 17.76 -20.41
CA ARG A 750 -37.26 17.09 -19.62
C ARG A 750 -37.24 15.58 -19.90
N ALA A 751 -37.48 15.20 -21.14
CA ALA A 751 -37.52 13.81 -21.60
C ALA A 751 -36.24 13.00 -21.32
N TRP A 752 -35.12 13.69 -21.14
CA TRP A 752 -33.85 13.09 -20.73
C TRP A 752 -33.90 12.45 -19.34
N ASP A 753 -34.66 13.03 -18.40
CA ASP A 753 -34.82 12.47 -17.05
C ASP A 753 -35.57 11.13 -17.13
N THR A 754 -36.65 11.09 -17.90
CA THR A 754 -37.43 9.86 -18.14
C THR A 754 -36.60 8.78 -18.83
N MET A 755 -35.72 9.13 -19.77
CA MET A 755 -34.79 8.19 -20.39
C MET A 755 -33.82 7.57 -19.37
N GLY A 756 -33.33 8.38 -18.42
CA GLY A 756 -32.53 7.91 -17.31
C GLY A 756 -33.30 6.95 -16.40
N GLU A 757 -34.53 7.31 -16.02
CA GLU A 757 -35.39 6.50 -15.15
C GLU A 757 -35.72 5.13 -15.75
N ILE A 758 -36.12 5.05 -17.02
CA ILE A 758 -36.39 3.76 -17.67
C ILE A 758 -35.13 2.91 -17.82
N SER A 759 -33.97 3.54 -18.02
CA SER A 759 -32.68 2.83 -18.05
C SER A 759 -32.33 2.22 -16.69
N VAL A 760 -32.60 2.94 -15.59
CA VAL A 760 -32.47 2.41 -14.22
C VAL A 760 -33.42 1.23 -13.98
N ILE A 761 -34.66 1.31 -14.47
CA ILE A 761 -35.63 0.20 -14.40
C ILE A 761 -35.12 -1.03 -15.15
N VAL A 762 -34.59 -0.87 -16.36
CA VAL A 762 -34.00 -1.97 -17.12
C VAL A 762 -32.81 -2.57 -16.38
N ALA A 763 -31.91 -1.74 -15.83
CA ALA A 763 -30.78 -2.20 -15.04
C ALA A 763 -31.22 -2.97 -13.78
N ALA A 764 -32.25 -2.49 -13.09
CA ALA A 764 -32.84 -3.18 -11.94
C ALA A 764 -33.45 -4.52 -12.35
N ALA A 765 -34.20 -4.59 -13.44
CA ALA A 765 -34.78 -5.84 -13.96
C ALA A 765 -33.69 -6.87 -14.29
N VAL A 766 -32.65 -6.45 -15.02
CA VAL A 766 -31.50 -7.31 -15.37
C VAL A 766 -30.71 -7.73 -14.13
N GLY A 767 -30.55 -6.83 -13.15
CA GLY A 767 -29.89 -7.11 -11.88
C GLY A 767 -30.63 -8.17 -11.06
N ILE A 768 -31.96 -8.06 -10.95
CA ILE A 768 -32.82 -9.05 -10.28
C ILE A 768 -32.69 -10.41 -10.98
N ALA A 769 -32.81 -10.43 -12.31
CA ALA A 769 -32.64 -11.66 -13.10
C ALA A 769 -31.26 -12.28 -12.86
N SER A 770 -30.19 -11.48 -12.89
CA SER A 770 -28.81 -11.93 -12.69
C SER A 770 -28.60 -12.50 -11.29
N LEU A 771 -29.08 -11.85 -10.22
CA LEU A 771 -28.90 -12.31 -8.84
C LEU A 771 -29.67 -13.61 -8.53
N LEU A 772 -30.83 -13.81 -9.16
CA LEU A 772 -31.68 -14.97 -8.89
C LEU A 772 -31.36 -16.18 -9.77
N PHE A 773 -31.00 -15.96 -11.05
CA PHE A 773 -30.71 -17.04 -11.99
C PHE A 773 -29.23 -17.42 -12.07
N ILE A 774 -28.29 -16.53 -11.70
CA ILE A 774 -26.86 -16.85 -11.63
C ILE A 774 -26.53 -17.29 -10.20
N ARG A 775 -26.81 -18.55 -9.90
CA ARG A 775 -26.57 -19.14 -8.57
C ARG A 775 -25.15 -19.68 -8.37
N ASP A 776 -24.33 -19.76 -9.41
CA ASP A 776 -22.92 -20.14 -9.31
C ASP A 776 -22.02 -19.21 -10.13
N ARG A 777 -21.42 -18.22 -9.46
CA ARG A 777 -20.20 -17.56 -9.93
C ARG A 777 -18.94 -18.11 -9.26
N ALA A 778 -19.08 -19.06 -8.33
CA ALA A 778 -17.98 -19.77 -7.68
C ALA A 778 -17.77 -21.21 -8.23
N GLY A 779 -18.39 -21.53 -9.38
CA GLY A 779 -18.03 -22.71 -10.18
C GLY A 779 -16.93 -22.36 -11.16
N GLY A 780 -15.68 -22.41 -10.71
CA GLY A 780 -14.52 -22.35 -11.59
C GLY A 780 -14.57 -23.48 -12.62
N THR A 781 -14.33 -23.13 -13.89
CA THR A 781 -13.87 -24.04 -14.96
C THR A 781 -14.58 -25.38 -15.08
N ASP A 782 -15.86 -25.39 -15.48
CA ASP A 782 -16.50 -26.62 -15.93
C ASP A 782 -17.16 -26.45 -17.31
N ARG A 783 -16.33 -26.06 -18.28
CA ARG A 783 -16.68 -26.10 -19.71
C ARG A 783 -15.94 -27.22 -20.43
N LEU A 784 -16.69 -27.86 -21.31
CA LEU A 784 -16.32 -28.86 -22.33
C LEU A 784 -16.28 -30.33 -21.90
N ARG A 785 -15.73 -30.70 -20.74
CA ARG A 785 -15.60 -32.14 -20.38
C ARG A 785 -16.92 -32.80 -19.97
N ASN A 786 -17.81 -32.10 -19.26
CA ASN A 786 -19.12 -32.64 -18.84
C ASN A 786 -20.18 -32.67 -19.94
N ILE A 787 -20.02 -31.88 -21.01
CA ILE A 787 -20.86 -31.99 -22.20
C ILE A 787 -20.44 -33.22 -23.03
N LEU A 788 -19.14 -33.51 -23.08
CA LEU A 788 -18.57 -34.66 -23.80
C LEU A 788 -18.65 -35.99 -23.00
N GLY A 789 -18.68 -35.96 -21.67
CA GLY A 789 -18.81 -37.15 -20.81
C GLY A 789 -20.20 -37.82 -20.81
N SER A 790 -21.17 -37.26 -21.53
CA SER A 790 -22.55 -37.74 -21.57
C SER A 790 -22.80 -38.97 -22.48
N SER A 791 -21.73 -39.65 -22.94
CA SER A 791 -21.82 -40.83 -23.82
C SER A 791 -22.30 -42.09 -23.07
N GLU A 792 -21.74 -42.41 -21.91
CA GLU A 792 -22.06 -43.64 -21.18
C GLU A 792 -23.39 -43.57 -20.42
N ALA A 793 -23.73 -42.40 -19.87
CA ALA A 793 -25.03 -42.17 -19.24
C ALA A 793 -26.18 -42.17 -20.26
N ARG A 794 -25.95 -41.69 -21.50
CA ARG A 794 -26.92 -41.85 -22.60
C ARG A 794 -27.04 -43.30 -23.04
N ARG A 795 -25.95 -44.09 -23.04
CA ARG A 795 -25.96 -45.51 -23.42
C ARG A 795 -26.73 -46.36 -22.41
N GLN A 796 -26.49 -46.18 -21.10
CA GLN A 796 -27.23 -46.86 -20.04
C GLN A 796 -28.70 -46.42 -19.94
N ARG A 797 -29.01 -45.14 -20.23
CA ARG A 797 -30.39 -44.67 -20.29
C ARG A 797 -31.14 -45.21 -21.51
N ARG A 798 -30.45 -45.38 -22.65
CA ARG A 798 -31.01 -45.99 -23.87
C ARG A 798 -31.23 -47.50 -23.69
N GLU A 799 -30.36 -48.18 -22.93
CA GLU A 799 -30.53 -49.59 -22.55
C GLU A 799 -31.68 -49.80 -21.54
N ARG A 800 -31.83 -48.94 -20.52
CA ARG A 800 -32.98 -49.05 -19.58
C ARG A 800 -34.33 -48.68 -20.21
N ILE A 801 -34.36 -47.76 -21.16
CA ILE A 801 -35.57 -47.43 -21.93
C ILE A 801 -35.90 -48.55 -22.93
N SER A 802 -34.90 -49.29 -23.42
CA SER A 802 -35.10 -50.41 -24.36
C SER A 802 -35.78 -51.64 -23.74
N GLN A 803 -35.74 -51.80 -22.42
CA GLN A 803 -36.33 -52.96 -21.73
C GLN A 803 -37.83 -52.81 -21.39
N ASP A 804 -38.40 -51.60 -21.49
CA ASP A 804 -39.83 -51.36 -21.23
C ASP A 804 -40.49 -50.46 -22.30
N ALA A 805 -39.91 -50.46 -23.51
CA ALA A 805 -40.35 -49.64 -24.65
C ALA A 805 -41.80 -49.92 -25.06
N ALA A 806 -42.28 -51.15 -24.90
CA ALA A 806 -43.66 -51.53 -25.20
C ALA A 806 -44.67 -50.92 -24.22
N ARG A 807 -44.36 -50.83 -22.92
CA ARG A 807 -45.23 -50.17 -21.92
C ARG A 807 -45.18 -48.66 -22.02
N TYR A 808 -44.03 -48.11 -22.36
CA TYR A 808 -43.87 -46.67 -22.58
C TYR A 808 -44.64 -46.21 -23.82
N MET A 809 -44.53 -46.92 -24.96
CA MET A 809 -45.33 -46.63 -26.15
C MET A 809 -46.82 -46.87 -25.93
N ALA A 810 -47.23 -47.94 -25.24
CA ALA A 810 -48.65 -48.18 -24.94
C ALA A 810 -49.27 -47.05 -24.08
N ARG A 811 -48.53 -46.53 -23.09
CA ARG A 811 -48.96 -45.37 -22.29
C ARG A 811 -48.89 -44.04 -23.04
N ALA A 812 -47.94 -43.89 -23.96
CA ALA A 812 -47.81 -42.69 -24.78
C ALA A 812 -48.94 -42.61 -25.83
N ILE A 813 -49.26 -43.73 -26.48
CA ILE A 813 -50.37 -43.86 -27.42
C ILE A 813 -51.71 -43.68 -26.69
N GLN A 814 -51.91 -44.30 -25.51
CA GLN A 814 -53.10 -44.02 -24.68
C GLN A 814 -53.21 -42.55 -24.25
N ARG A 815 -52.07 -41.86 -24.02
CA ARG A 815 -52.06 -40.43 -23.68
C ARG A 815 -52.41 -39.56 -24.89
N GLU A 816 -51.84 -39.84 -26.05
CA GLU A 816 -52.16 -39.13 -27.29
C GLU A 816 -53.62 -39.37 -27.72
N GLU A 817 -54.13 -40.58 -27.53
CA GLU A 817 -55.51 -40.93 -27.84
C GLU A 817 -56.51 -40.28 -26.86
N HIS A 818 -56.13 -40.11 -25.57
CA HIS A 818 -56.89 -39.31 -24.59
C HIS A 818 -56.79 -37.79 -24.78
N GLU A 819 -55.67 -37.28 -25.31
CA GLU A 819 -55.48 -35.84 -25.60
C GLU A 819 -56.14 -35.44 -26.93
N GLN A 820 -56.23 -36.32 -27.92
CA GLN A 820 -56.88 -36.05 -29.21
C GLN A 820 -58.41 -36.17 -29.17
N THR A 821 -58.99 -37.03 -28.30
CA THR A 821 -60.46 -37.16 -28.16
C THR A 821 -61.13 -36.10 -27.28
N ARG A 822 -60.37 -35.20 -26.63
CA ARG A 822 -60.92 -34.09 -25.83
C ARG A 822 -60.60 -32.72 -26.42
N GLY A 823 -61.15 -32.51 -27.62
CA GLY A 823 -61.99 -31.35 -27.94
C GLY A 823 -61.45 -29.94 -27.63
N ARG A 824 -61.10 -29.24 -28.70
CA ARG A 824 -61.37 -27.80 -28.94
C ARG A 824 -62.47 -27.24 -28.02
N GLY A 825 -62.07 -26.61 -26.92
CA GLY A 825 -62.97 -25.93 -25.98
C GLY A 825 -62.16 -25.07 -25.01
N ARG A 826 -62.33 -23.75 -25.11
CA ARG A 826 -61.58 -22.69 -24.40
C ARG A 826 -61.41 -22.95 -22.89
N ALA A 827 -60.24 -23.42 -22.47
CA ALA A 827 -59.79 -23.27 -21.09
C ALA A 827 -59.00 -21.95 -20.98
N TRP A 828 -59.67 -20.89 -20.52
CA TRP A 828 -59.12 -19.52 -20.48
C TRP A 828 -58.27 -19.19 -19.24
N LEU A 829 -58.15 -20.12 -18.29
CA LEU A 829 -57.14 -20.15 -17.22
C LEU A 829 -56.42 -21.50 -17.24
N ALA A 830 -55.10 -21.48 -17.46
CA ALA A 830 -54.26 -22.66 -17.68
C ALA A 830 -54.04 -23.53 -16.43
N SER A 831 -54.37 -23.01 -15.24
CA SER A 831 -54.05 -23.63 -13.95
C SER A 831 -55.17 -24.49 -13.33
N THR A 832 -56.40 -24.47 -13.87
CA THR A 832 -57.59 -25.06 -13.21
C THR A 832 -57.52 -26.57 -12.90
N HIS A 833 -56.60 -27.32 -13.50
CA HIS A 833 -56.55 -28.79 -13.40
C HIS A 833 -55.19 -29.37 -12.98
N ARG A 834 -54.27 -28.58 -12.39
CA ARG A 834 -52.93 -29.06 -11.97
C ARG A 834 -52.77 -29.26 -10.44
N PRO A 835 -52.00 -30.27 -9.97
CA PRO A 835 -51.79 -30.53 -8.54
C PRO A 835 -51.13 -29.34 -7.84
N GLY A 836 -51.67 -28.91 -6.69
CA GLY A 836 -51.23 -27.72 -5.94
C GLY A 836 -52.17 -26.50 -6.03
N VAL A 837 -53.17 -26.52 -6.93
CA VAL A 837 -54.15 -25.44 -7.13
C VAL A 837 -55.41 -25.59 -6.25
N GLN A 838 -55.61 -26.75 -5.60
CA GLN A 838 -56.80 -27.06 -4.80
C GLN A 838 -56.99 -26.20 -3.53
N SER A 839 -56.02 -25.36 -3.15
CA SER A 839 -56.08 -24.52 -1.94
C SER A 839 -56.33 -23.03 -2.22
N ARG A 840 -56.66 -22.63 -3.46
CA ARG A 840 -56.79 -21.21 -3.82
C ARG A 840 -58.27 -20.77 -3.83
N PRO A 841 -58.59 -19.59 -3.25
CA PRO A 841 -59.99 -19.15 -3.11
C PRO A 841 -60.63 -18.89 -4.47
N ILE A 842 -61.75 -19.59 -4.75
CA ILE A 842 -62.53 -19.49 -6.00
C ILE A 842 -63.01 -18.06 -6.26
N MET A 843 -63.37 -17.32 -5.20
CA MET A 843 -63.78 -15.92 -5.31
C MET A 843 -62.69 -15.03 -5.92
N LEU A 844 -61.41 -15.24 -5.57
CA LEU A 844 -60.31 -14.49 -6.16
C LEU A 844 -60.16 -14.82 -7.65
N GLN A 845 -60.30 -16.09 -8.03
CA GLN A 845 -60.21 -16.50 -9.43
C GLN A 845 -61.32 -15.89 -10.28
N ILE A 846 -62.56 -15.88 -9.80
CA ILE A 846 -63.70 -15.28 -10.50
C ILE A 846 -63.57 -13.76 -10.55
N GLY A 847 -63.20 -13.12 -9.43
CA GLY A 847 -62.99 -11.68 -9.36
C GLY A 847 -61.91 -11.20 -10.32
N THR A 848 -60.76 -11.89 -10.37
CA THR A 848 -59.69 -11.56 -11.32
C THR A 848 -60.13 -11.71 -12.78
N ARG A 849 -60.99 -12.68 -13.12
CA ARG A 849 -61.50 -12.84 -14.50
C ARG A 849 -62.26 -11.61 -14.98
N VAL A 850 -63.12 -11.06 -14.13
CA VAL A 850 -63.97 -9.90 -14.46
C VAL A 850 -63.14 -8.63 -14.53
N VAL A 851 -62.28 -8.42 -13.54
CA VAL A 851 -61.59 -7.13 -13.36
C VAL A 851 -60.36 -6.98 -14.26
N PHE A 852 -59.70 -8.08 -14.66
CA PHE A 852 -58.46 -8.01 -15.44
C PHE A 852 -58.58 -7.21 -16.75
N HIS A 853 -59.59 -7.50 -17.56
CA HIS A 853 -59.78 -6.83 -18.85
C HIS A 853 -60.10 -5.34 -18.67
N SER A 854 -60.89 -5.01 -17.65
CA SER A 854 -61.19 -3.63 -17.28
C SER A 854 -59.92 -2.87 -16.87
N ILE A 855 -59.04 -3.48 -16.06
CA ILE A 855 -57.77 -2.85 -15.68
C ILE A 855 -56.87 -2.63 -16.89
N ILE A 856 -56.77 -3.59 -17.81
CA ILE A 856 -55.98 -3.43 -19.05
C ILE A 856 -56.55 -2.32 -19.93
N MET A 857 -57.87 -2.22 -20.05
CA MET A 857 -58.50 -1.12 -20.80
C MET A 857 -58.21 0.24 -20.17
N VAL A 858 -58.29 0.36 -18.83
CA VAL A 858 -57.95 1.60 -18.12
C VAL A 858 -56.45 1.93 -18.23
N SER A 859 -55.59 0.91 -18.22
CA SER A 859 -54.15 1.06 -18.41
C SER A 859 -53.80 1.59 -19.82
N LEU A 860 -54.45 1.09 -20.87
CA LEU A 860 -54.34 1.64 -22.22
C LEU A 860 -54.95 3.03 -22.31
N PHE A 861 -56.07 3.28 -21.64
CA PHE A 861 -56.65 4.62 -21.57
C PHE A 861 -55.65 5.62 -20.98
N PHE A 862 -54.99 5.31 -19.86
CA PHE A 862 -53.96 6.18 -19.28
C PHE A 862 -52.77 6.42 -20.22
N LEU A 863 -52.37 5.42 -21.00
CA LEU A 863 -51.33 5.59 -22.02
C LEU A 863 -51.74 6.60 -23.10
N PHE A 864 -52.96 6.46 -23.64
CA PHE A 864 -53.45 7.34 -24.72
C PHE A 864 -53.90 8.72 -24.22
N SER A 865 -54.43 8.82 -23.00
CA SER A 865 -54.94 10.08 -22.44
C SER A 865 -53.86 10.95 -21.81
N GLY A 866 -52.68 10.39 -21.49
CA GLY A 866 -51.64 11.00 -20.66
C GLY A 866 -51.16 12.38 -21.14
N HIS A 867 -51.22 12.64 -22.44
CA HIS A 867 -50.81 13.93 -23.02
C HIS A 867 -51.74 15.10 -22.66
N ASN A 868 -52.99 14.81 -22.29
CA ASN A 868 -54.02 15.82 -22.02
C ASN A 868 -54.75 15.66 -20.68
N LEU A 869 -54.73 14.46 -20.10
CA LEU A 869 -55.33 14.10 -18.83
C LEU A 869 -54.29 13.39 -17.96
N PRO A 870 -54.52 13.26 -16.64
CA PRO A 870 -53.63 12.51 -15.78
C PRO A 870 -53.44 11.06 -16.28
N GLY A 871 -52.19 10.61 -16.37
CA GLY A 871 -51.80 9.35 -17.02
C GLY A 871 -50.39 9.41 -17.60
N GLY A 872 -50.13 8.57 -18.61
CA GLY A 872 -48.84 8.44 -19.29
C GLY A 872 -48.29 7.01 -19.29
N GLY A 873 -47.11 6.84 -19.89
CA GLY A 873 -46.48 5.52 -20.07
C GLY A 873 -46.21 4.79 -18.75
N PHE A 874 -45.76 5.50 -17.72
CA PHE A 874 -45.46 4.92 -16.40
C PHE A 874 -46.70 4.44 -15.65
N ALA A 875 -47.71 5.30 -15.49
CA ALA A 875 -48.94 4.97 -14.78
C ALA A 875 -49.70 3.84 -15.49
N GLY A 876 -49.79 3.90 -16.82
CA GLY A 876 -50.33 2.83 -17.64
C GLY A 876 -49.59 1.51 -17.41
N GLY A 877 -48.26 1.53 -17.48
CA GLY A 877 -47.42 0.33 -17.33
C GLY A 877 -47.54 -0.31 -15.94
N LEU A 878 -47.56 0.50 -14.87
CA LEU A 878 -47.76 0.03 -13.50
C LEU A 878 -49.15 -0.61 -13.32
N LEU A 879 -50.20 0.01 -13.88
CA LEU A 879 -51.57 -0.52 -13.79
C LEU A 879 -51.71 -1.86 -14.54
N ALA A 880 -51.11 -1.98 -15.73
CA ALA A 880 -51.03 -3.27 -16.43
C ALA A 880 -50.22 -4.31 -15.63
N GLY A 881 -49.14 -3.88 -14.98
CA GLY A 881 -48.37 -4.69 -14.04
C GLY A 881 -49.23 -5.22 -12.88
N ILE A 882 -50.08 -4.39 -12.28
CA ILE A 882 -51.03 -4.80 -11.24
C ILE A 882 -52.05 -5.81 -11.78
N ALA A 883 -52.50 -5.66 -13.03
CA ALA A 883 -53.34 -6.67 -13.68
C ALA A 883 -52.65 -8.04 -13.76
N LEU A 884 -51.36 -8.06 -14.11
CA LEU A 884 -50.54 -9.29 -14.13
C LEU A 884 -50.32 -9.86 -12.73
N VAL A 885 -50.09 -9.01 -11.73
CA VAL A 885 -50.02 -9.39 -10.32
C VAL A 885 -51.28 -10.12 -9.88
N LEU A 886 -52.46 -9.59 -10.20
CA LEU A 886 -53.75 -10.20 -9.84
C LEU A 886 -53.89 -11.59 -10.48
N ARG A 887 -53.51 -11.75 -11.75
CA ARG A 887 -53.51 -13.07 -12.42
C ARG A 887 -52.50 -14.03 -11.81
N TYR A 888 -51.33 -13.54 -11.41
CA TYR A 888 -50.34 -14.34 -10.70
C TYR A 888 -50.86 -14.81 -9.32
N LEU A 889 -51.50 -13.94 -8.54
CA LEU A 889 -52.09 -14.32 -7.25
C LEU A 889 -53.22 -15.34 -7.43
N ALA A 890 -54.08 -15.16 -8.44
CA ALA A 890 -55.20 -16.04 -8.72
C ALA A 890 -54.78 -17.43 -9.26
N GLY A 891 -53.84 -17.49 -10.20
CA GLY A 891 -53.51 -18.71 -10.96
C GLY A 891 -52.04 -19.14 -10.94
N GLY A 892 -51.15 -18.40 -10.28
CA GLY A 892 -49.75 -18.75 -10.06
C GLY A 892 -48.87 -18.58 -11.30
N ARG A 893 -47.66 -19.15 -11.23
CA ARG A 893 -46.63 -19.03 -12.29
C ARG A 893 -47.09 -19.47 -13.68
N PHE A 894 -47.93 -20.50 -13.76
CA PHE A 894 -48.42 -21.04 -15.03
C PHE A 894 -49.45 -20.11 -15.68
N GLU A 895 -50.31 -19.48 -14.87
CA GLU A 895 -51.28 -18.52 -15.36
C GLU A 895 -50.62 -17.24 -15.87
N LEU A 896 -49.60 -16.76 -15.14
CA LEU A 896 -48.81 -15.62 -15.58
C LEU A 896 -48.13 -15.88 -16.93
N GLY A 897 -47.54 -17.06 -17.12
CA GLY A 897 -46.89 -17.45 -18.39
C GLY A 897 -47.88 -17.64 -19.55
N ALA A 898 -49.12 -18.06 -19.27
CA ALA A 898 -50.18 -18.13 -20.28
C ALA A 898 -50.77 -16.76 -20.63
N THR A 899 -50.72 -15.80 -19.70
CA THR A 899 -51.24 -14.44 -19.88
C THR A 899 -50.36 -13.60 -20.78
N LEU A 900 -49.04 -13.65 -20.56
CA LEU A 900 -48.05 -12.89 -21.30
C LEU A 900 -46.90 -13.82 -21.71
N PRO A 901 -47.03 -14.55 -22.84
CA PRO A 901 -46.06 -15.55 -23.28
C PRO A 901 -44.84 -14.92 -23.96
N VAL A 902 -44.31 -13.82 -23.41
CA VAL A 902 -43.15 -13.09 -23.92
C VAL A 902 -42.10 -13.03 -22.83
N LEU A 903 -40.82 -13.19 -23.18
CA LEU A 903 -39.76 -13.05 -22.19
C LEU A 903 -39.71 -11.60 -21.69
N PRO A 904 -39.65 -11.36 -20.38
CA PRO A 904 -39.57 -10.01 -19.81
C PRO A 904 -38.43 -9.18 -20.42
N ALA A 905 -37.28 -9.80 -20.68
CA ALA A 905 -36.13 -9.17 -21.32
C ALA A 905 -36.42 -8.64 -22.74
N HIS A 906 -37.31 -9.29 -23.50
CA HIS A 906 -37.72 -8.80 -24.81
C HIS A 906 -38.66 -7.60 -24.68
N LEU A 907 -39.56 -7.60 -23.69
CA LEU A 907 -40.44 -6.46 -23.43
C LEU A 907 -39.66 -5.23 -22.97
N THR A 908 -38.72 -5.40 -22.03
CA THR A 908 -37.86 -4.31 -21.55
C THR A 908 -36.90 -3.83 -22.64
N GLY A 909 -36.27 -4.74 -23.38
CA GLY A 909 -35.36 -4.40 -24.47
C GLY A 909 -36.05 -3.70 -25.62
N PHE A 910 -37.22 -4.19 -26.04
CA PHE A 910 -38.01 -3.56 -27.10
C PHE A 910 -38.58 -2.21 -26.66
N GLY A 911 -39.07 -2.10 -25.42
CA GLY A 911 -39.54 -0.82 -24.88
C GLY A 911 -38.44 0.24 -24.82
N LEU A 912 -37.24 -0.13 -24.36
CA LEU A 912 -36.08 0.76 -24.34
C LEU A 912 -35.66 1.15 -25.76
N ALA A 913 -35.60 0.19 -26.69
CA ALA A 913 -35.28 0.47 -28.09
C ALA A 913 -36.30 1.40 -28.73
N LEU A 914 -37.60 1.23 -28.45
CA LEU A 914 -38.68 2.08 -28.95
C LEU A 914 -38.56 3.51 -28.39
N ALA A 915 -38.30 3.67 -27.10
CA ALA A 915 -38.10 4.97 -26.47
C ALA A 915 -36.83 5.67 -26.98
N THR A 916 -35.73 4.94 -27.14
CA THR A 916 -34.47 5.47 -27.72
C THR A 916 -34.65 5.85 -29.18
N LEU A 917 -35.38 5.05 -29.96
CA LEU A 917 -35.67 5.36 -31.36
C LEU A 917 -36.54 6.63 -31.46
N ALA A 918 -37.59 6.74 -30.64
CA ALA A 918 -38.42 7.94 -30.58
C ALA A 918 -37.61 9.18 -30.17
N ALA A 919 -36.65 9.03 -29.26
CA ALA A 919 -35.74 10.09 -28.83
C ALA A 919 -34.75 10.54 -29.92
N LEU A 920 -34.23 9.62 -30.73
CA LEU A 920 -33.20 9.91 -31.73
C LEU A 920 -33.76 10.20 -33.12
N ALA A 921 -34.95 9.69 -33.47
CA ALA A 921 -35.56 9.88 -34.79
C ALA A 921 -35.64 11.35 -35.26
N PRO A 922 -35.95 12.34 -34.40
CA PRO A 922 -35.96 13.75 -34.81
C PRO A 922 -34.60 14.23 -35.37
N THR A 923 -33.47 13.73 -34.84
CA THR A 923 -32.13 14.12 -35.33
C THR A 923 -31.86 13.67 -36.75
N ALA A 924 -32.33 12.48 -37.12
CA ALA A 924 -32.22 11.95 -38.47
C ALA A 924 -33.04 12.76 -39.49
N LEU A 925 -34.03 13.53 -38.99
CA LEU A 925 -34.92 14.38 -39.77
C LEU A 925 -34.55 15.88 -39.68
N GLY A 926 -33.38 16.22 -39.11
CA GLY A 926 -32.88 17.59 -39.01
C GLY A 926 -33.34 18.37 -37.76
N GLY A 927 -34.03 17.72 -36.81
CA GLY A 927 -34.40 18.26 -35.50
C GLY A 927 -33.36 18.00 -34.41
N THR A 928 -33.68 18.34 -33.16
CA THR A 928 -32.86 18.05 -31.99
C THR A 928 -33.26 16.72 -31.32
N PRO A 929 -32.36 16.03 -30.61
CA PRO A 929 -32.75 14.82 -29.85
C PRO A 929 -33.90 15.14 -28.88
N LEU A 930 -34.83 14.20 -28.73
CA LEU A 930 -36.03 14.30 -27.87
C LEU A 930 -37.03 15.39 -28.27
N GLN A 931 -36.90 15.98 -29.46
CA GLN A 931 -37.88 16.92 -29.98
C GLN A 931 -39.17 16.17 -30.40
N THR A 932 -40.32 16.58 -29.87
CA THR A 932 -41.61 16.01 -30.31
C THR A 932 -42.10 16.65 -31.60
N ALA A 933 -42.59 15.79 -32.48
CA ALA A 933 -43.28 16.16 -33.71
C ALA A 933 -44.78 15.87 -33.58
N ARG A 934 -45.59 16.79 -34.11
CA ARG A 934 -47.04 16.69 -34.22
C ARG A 934 -47.42 16.33 -35.65
N ILE A 935 -48.27 15.32 -35.80
CA ILE A 935 -48.85 14.88 -37.07
C ILE A 935 -50.37 14.98 -36.93
N ASP A 936 -50.98 15.89 -37.70
CA ASP A 936 -52.42 16.08 -37.72
C ASP A 936 -53.05 15.26 -38.86
N VAL A 937 -53.98 14.36 -38.54
CA VAL A 937 -54.67 13.52 -39.53
C VAL A 937 -56.19 13.66 -39.36
N ALA A 938 -56.86 14.12 -40.42
CA ALA A 938 -58.32 14.15 -40.46
C ALA A 938 -58.87 12.76 -40.82
N LEU A 939 -59.49 12.07 -39.87
CA LEU A 939 -60.13 10.77 -40.10
C LEU A 939 -61.63 10.97 -40.35
N PRO A 940 -62.20 10.38 -41.43
CA PRO A 940 -63.57 10.67 -41.88
C PRO A 940 -64.68 10.31 -40.88
N ILE A 941 -64.40 9.53 -39.82
CA ILE A 941 -65.35 9.14 -38.78
C ILE A 941 -65.03 9.80 -37.43
N PHE A 942 -63.76 10.14 -37.18
CA PHE A 942 -63.26 10.55 -35.85
C PHE A 942 -62.85 12.03 -35.77
N GLY A 943 -62.94 12.78 -36.86
CA GLY A 943 -62.53 14.18 -36.93
C GLY A 943 -61.01 14.34 -37.00
N ASP A 944 -60.52 15.51 -36.60
CA ASP A 944 -59.09 15.83 -36.54
C ASP A 944 -58.43 15.09 -35.37
N VAL A 945 -57.57 14.12 -35.68
CA VAL A 945 -56.80 13.36 -34.69
C VAL A 945 -55.36 13.86 -34.69
N HIS A 946 -54.91 14.31 -33.52
CA HIS A 946 -53.54 14.78 -33.28
C HIS A 946 -52.68 13.64 -32.77
N PHE A 947 -51.66 13.25 -33.54
CA PHE A 947 -50.69 12.24 -33.14
C PHE A 947 -49.35 12.89 -32.81
N THR A 948 -48.84 12.68 -31.60
CA THR A 948 -47.54 13.17 -31.16
C THR A 948 -46.55 12.03 -31.04
N THR A 949 -45.30 12.25 -31.44
CA THR A 949 -44.21 11.27 -31.27
C THR A 949 -43.95 10.93 -29.80
N ALA A 950 -44.33 11.81 -28.87
CA ALA A 950 -44.37 11.58 -27.43
C ALA A 950 -45.13 10.29 -27.04
N LEU A 951 -46.20 9.93 -27.76
CA LEU A 951 -46.96 8.70 -27.50
C LEU A 951 -46.12 7.43 -27.79
N VAL A 952 -45.25 7.47 -28.79
CA VAL A 952 -44.33 6.35 -29.13
C VAL A 952 -43.29 6.20 -28.02
N PHE A 953 -42.78 7.32 -27.52
CA PHE A 953 -41.88 7.35 -26.38
C PHE A 953 -42.55 6.79 -25.11
N ASP A 954 -43.75 7.26 -24.77
CA ASP A 954 -44.56 6.75 -23.65
C ASP A 954 -44.91 5.26 -23.80
N THR A 955 -45.14 4.78 -25.02
CA THR A 955 -45.34 3.36 -25.29
C THR A 955 -44.08 2.55 -24.97
N GLY A 956 -42.89 3.09 -25.27
CA GLY A 956 -41.61 2.49 -24.88
C GLY A 956 -41.46 2.39 -23.36
N VAL A 957 -41.77 3.48 -22.65
CA VAL A 957 -41.78 3.54 -21.17
C VAL A 957 -42.75 2.49 -20.59
N TYR A 958 -43.98 2.45 -21.11
CA TYR A 958 -45.01 1.49 -20.71
C TYR A 958 -44.54 0.04 -20.79
N LEU A 959 -43.88 -0.32 -21.90
CA LEU A 959 -43.36 -1.68 -22.12
C LEU A 959 -42.19 -2.02 -21.20
N VAL A 960 -41.33 -1.05 -20.89
CA VAL A 960 -40.23 -1.23 -19.92
C VAL A 960 -40.78 -1.50 -18.52
N VAL A 961 -41.75 -0.71 -18.06
CA VAL A 961 -42.37 -0.87 -16.73
C VAL A 961 -43.11 -2.21 -16.64
N LEU A 962 -43.91 -2.54 -17.66
CA LEU A 962 -44.62 -3.82 -17.72
C LEU A 962 -43.65 -5.01 -17.71
N GLY A 963 -42.54 -4.89 -18.46
CA GLY A 963 -41.46 -5.87 -18.50
C GLY A 963 -40.78 -6.07 -17.14
N LEU A 964 -40.50 -4.99 -16.39
CA LEU A 964 -39.97 -5.07 -15.01
C LEU A 964 -40.93 -5.85 -14.10
N VAL A 965 -42.21 -5.49 -14.08
CA VAL A 965 -43.20 -6.17 -13.22
C VAL A 965 -43.32 -7.64 -13.59
N HIS A 966 -43.31 -7.95 -14.89
CA HIS A 966 -43.32 -9.32 -15.37
C HIS A 966 -42.07 -10.10 -14.92
N GLU A 967 -40.87 -9.50 -14.99
CA GLU A 967 -39.62 -10.10 -14.51
C GLU A 967 -39.65 -10.34 -13.00
N ILE A 968 -40.12 -9.37 -12.21
CA ILE A 968 -40.27 -9.50 -10.75
C ILE A 968 -41.18 -10.68 -10.40
N LEU A 969 -42.36 -10.78 -11.02
CA LEU A 969 -43.30 -11.87 -10.74
C LEU A 969 -42.78 -13.24 -11.17
N ARG A 970 -42.10 -13.30 -12.33
CA ARG A 970 -41.54 -14.55 -12.85
C ARG A 970 -40.34 -15.03 -12.05
N SER A 971 -39.43 -14.13 -11.69
CA SER A 971 -38.18 -14.44 -10.98
C SER A 971 -38.39 -14.66 -9.49
N LEU A 972 -39.09 -13.77 -8.79
CA LEU A 972 -39.36 -13.91 -7.35
C LEU A 972 -40.55 -14.84 -7.10
N GLY A 973 -41.70 -14.56 -7.69
CA GLY A 973 -42.91 -15.35 -7.46
C GLY A 973 -42.77 -16.79 -7.98
N GLY A 974 -42.37 -16.94 -9.24
CA GLY A 974 -42.25 -18.24 -9.91
C GLY A 974 -41.19 -19.17 -9.33
N GLU A 975 -40.10 -18.64 -8.76
CA GLU A 975 -39.05 -19.44 -8.11
C GLU A 975 -39.41 -19.78 -6.66
N ILE A 976 -40.07 -18.87 -5.94
CA ILE A 976 -40.61 -19.13 -4.60
C ILE A 976 -41.64 -20.26 -4.64
N ASP A 977 -42.54 -20.26 -5.63
CA ASP A 977 -43.51 -21.34 -5.82
C ASP A 977 -42.82 -22.67 -6.15
N ARG A 978 -41.78 -22.68 -7.01
CA ARG A 978 -40.97 -23.89 -7.31
C ARG A 978 -40.34 -24.48 -6.07
N HIS A 979 -39.64 -23.66 -5.28
CA HIS A 979 -39.04 -24.12 -4.03
C HIS A 979 -40.10 -24.66 -3.05
N GLY A 980 -41.30 -24.08 -3.03
CA GLY A 980 -42.36 -24.48 -2.09
C GLY A 980 -43.03 -25.79 -2.50
N GLU A 981 -43.17 -26.02 -3.80
CA GLU A 981 -43.60 -27.29 -4.37
C GLU A 981 -42.52 -28.38 -4.19
N ARG A 982 -41.23 -28.03 -4.26
CA ARG A 982 -40.10 -28.92 -3.91
C ARG A 982 -40.13 -29.34 -2.44
N GLU A 983 -40.27 -28.39 -1.51
CA GLU A 983 -40.37 -28.67 -0.06
C GLU A 983 -41.59 -29.54 0.29
N LYS A 984 -42.69 -29.41 -0.46
CA LYS A 984 -43.91 -30.22 -0.29
C LYS A 984 -43.89 -31.56 -1.04
N GLY A 985 -42.79 -31.90 -1.71
CA GLY A 985 -42.65 -33.16 -2.47
C GLY A 985 -43.53 -33.26 -3.73
N LEU A 986 -44.07 -32.15 -4.23
CA LEU A 986 -44.96 -32.09 -5.40
C LEU A 986 -44.22 -32.03 -6.74
N LEU A 987 -42.91 -31.77 -6.71
CA LEU A 987 -42.01 -31.88 -7.85
C LEU A 987 -41.09 -33.08 -7.61
N VAL A 988 -40.89 -33.91 -8.64
CA VAL A 988 -39.81 -34.91 -8.63
C VAL A 988 -38.52 -34.16 -8.30
N PRO A 989 -37.73 -34.57 -7.29
CA PRO A 989 -36.45 -33.95 -7.04
C PRO A 989 -35.67 -33.96 -8.36
N GLU A 990 -35.17 -32.81 -8.82
CA GLU A 990 -33.98 -32.88 -9.67
C GLU A 990 -33.01 -33.76 -8.88
N PRO A 991 -32.36 -34.76 -9.52
CA PRO A 991 -31.40 -35.58 -8.80
C PRO A 991 -30.53 -34.60 -8.04
N GLU A 992 -30.58 -34.66 -6.71
CA GLU A 992 -29.56 -33.97 -5.95
C GLU A 992 -28.29 -34.42 -6.63
N LEU A 993 -27.51 -33.46 -7.15
CA LEU A 993 -26.10 -33.67 -7.33
C LEU A 993 -25.55 -33.77 -5.90
N VAL A 994 -25.96 -34.82 -5.18
CA VAL A 994 -25.19 -35.43 -4.13
C VAL A 994 -23.92 -35.74 -4.88
N PRO A 995 -22.79 -35.10 -4.52
CA PRO A 995 -21.51 -35.58 -5.01
C PRO A 995 -21.53 -37.08 -4.75
N SER A 996 -21.26 -37.90 -5.77
CA SER A 996 -21.28 -39.35 -5.60
C SER A 996 -20.51 -39.73 -4.32
N GLN A 997 -20.83 -40.86 -3.67
CA GLN A 997 -20.07 -41.25 -2.47
C GLN A 997 -18.56 -41.23 -2.73
N ASP A 998 -18.13 -41.53 -3.97
CA ASP A 998 -16.75 -41.39 -4.43
C ASP A 998 -16.27 -39.94 -4.52
N SER A 999 -17.11 -38.98 -4.88
CA SER A 999 -16.77 -37.54 -4.86
C SER A 999 -16.68 -37.00 -3.44
N ARG A 1000 -17.52 -37.48 -2.50
CA ARG A 1000 -17.40 -37.11 -1.07
C ARG A 1000 -16.22 -37.78 -0.42
N LEU A 1001 -15.91 -39.04 -0.76
CA LEU A 1001 -14.71 -39.74 -0.33
C LEU A 1001 -13.47 -39.10 -0.93
N ALA A 1002 -13.45 -38.77 -2.23
CA ALA A 1002 -12.32 -38.09 -2.86
C ALA A 1002 -12.10 -36.68 -2.29
N LEU A 1003 -13.16 -35.90 -2.03
CA LEU A 1003 -13.01 -34.59 -1.40
C LEU A 1003 -12.56 -34.72 0.07
N ARG A 1004 -13.03 -35.77 0.77
CA ARG A 1004 -12.65 -36.04 2.15
C ARG A 1004 -11.23 -36.61 2.25
N GLU A 1005 -10.81 -37.46 1.32
CA GLU A 1005 -9.45 -37.97 1.15
C GLU A 1005 -8.52 -36.85 0.68
N GLU A 1006 -8.99 -35.91 -0.15
CA GLU A 1006 -8.22 -34.75 -0.58
C GLU A 1006 -8.04 -33.78 0.59
N MET A 1007 -9.09 -33.50 1.37
CA MET A 1007 -9.02 -32.72 2.60
C MET A 1007 -8.17 -33.41 3.68
N GLU A 1008 -8.36 -34.71 3.91
CA GLU A 1008 -7.56 -35.51 4.84
C GLU A 1008 -6.13 -35.66 4.33
N SER A 1009 -5.87 -35.68 3.03
CA SER A 1009 -4.50 -35.65 2.47
C SER A 1009 -3.85 -34.28 2.63
N HIS A 1010 -4.62 -33.20 2.53
CA HIS A 1010 -4.12 -31.84 2.76
C HIS A 1010 -3.83 -31.60 4.23
N ASP A 1011 -4.71 -32.05 5.12
CA ASP A 1011 -4.53 -31.98 6.56
C ASP A 1011 -3.44 -32.94 7.02
N ALA A 1012 -3.34 -34.16 6.47
CA ALA A 1012 -2.23 -35.08 6.73
C ALA A 1012 -0.91 -34.60 6.11
N ALA A 1013 -0.93 -33.84 5.01
CA ALA A 1013 0.26 -33.18 4.46
C ALA A 1013 0.68 -31.98 5.33
N ARG A 1014 -0.27 -31.24 5.89
CA ARG A 1014 0.00 -30.17 6.87
C ARG A 1014 0.50 -30.72 8.21
N GLU A 1015 -0.07 -31.82 8.70
CA GLU A 1015 0.40 -32.50 9.91
C GLU A 1015 1.74 -33.21 9.68
N ARG A 1016 2.00 -33.75 8.48
CA ARG A 1016 3.33 -34.25 8.12
C ARG A 1016 4.34 -33.12 7.99
N ALA A 1017 4.00 -31.99 7.38
CA ALA A 1017 4.88 -30.83 7.29
C ALA A 1017 5.15 -30.22 8.68
N GLY A 1018 4.12 -30.08 9.52
CA GLY A 1018 4.26 -29.62 10.90
C GLY A 1018 4.99 -30.63 11.80
N GLY A 1019 4.77 -31.92 11.59
CA GLY A 1019 5.44 -33.01 12.30
C GLY A 1019 6.87 -33.25 11.84
N GLU A 1020 7.20 -33.00 10.56
CA GLU A 1020 8.57 -32.95 10.05
C GLU A 1020 9.29 -31.73 10.60
N GLU A 1021 8.68 -30.55 10.61
CA GLU A 1021 9.25 -29.36 11.28
C GLU A 1021 9.49 -29.62 12.77
N GLU A 1022 8.56 -30.27 13.48
CA GLU A 1022 8.72 -30.58 14.90
C GLU A 1022 9.76 -31.69 15.12
N ARG A 1023 9.83 -32.73 14.27
CA ARG A 1023 10.87 -33.76 14.33
C ARG A 1023 12.24 -33.24 13.94
N GLU A 1024 12.32 -32.24 13.06
CA GLU A 1024 13.55 -31.57 12.68
C GLU A 1024 14.01 -30.64 13.81
N ARG A 1025 13.09 -29.90 14.46
CA ARG A 1025 13.39 -29.15 15.69
C ARG A 1025 13.82 -30.06 16.84
N ILE A 1026 13.19 -31.23 17.00
CA ILE A 1026 13.57 -32.23 18.02
C ILE A 1026 14.94 -32.82 17.66
N ARG A 1027 15.21 -33.17 16.40
CA ARG A 1027 16.54 -33.65 15.96
C ARG A 1027 17.62 -32.58 16.10
N GLU A 1028 17.32 -31.32 15.83
CA GLU A 1028 18.26 -30.22 16.07
C GLU A 1028 18.50 -30.01 17.56
N ARG A 1029 17.47 -30.14 18.40
CA ARG A 1029 17.59 -30.00 19.86
C ARG A 1029 18.29 -31.20 20.49
N ASP A 1030 18.08 -32.40 19.96
CA ASP A 1030 18.75 -33.63 20.39
C ASP A 1030 20.18 -33.69 19.85
N ALA A 1031 20.46 -33.22 18.64
CA ALA A 1031 21.82 -33.01 18.14
C ALA A 1031 22.56 -31.94 18.95
N GLN A 1032 21.87 -30.86 19.35
CA GLN A 1032 22.45 -29.86 20.28
C GLN A 1032 22.68 -30.44 21.67
N ARG A 1033 21.83 -31.36 22.15
CA ARG A 1033 21.99 -32.07 23.42
C ARG A 1033 23.06 -33.16 23.37
N GLU A 1034 23.21 -33.88 22.26
CA GLU A 1034 24.28 -34.85 22.03
C GLU A 1034 25.61 -34.15 21.83
N VAL A 1035 25.65 -33.01 21.16
CA VAL A 1035 26.86 -32.16 21.09
C VAL A 1035 27.19 -31.58 22.48
N ALA A 1036 26.18 -31.22 23.29
CA ALA A 1036 26.38 -30.80 24.68
C ALA A 1036 26.80 -31.97 25.61
N ALA A 1037 26.28 -33.19 25.41
CA ALA A 1037 26.57 -34.37 26.22
C ALA A 1037 27.89 -35.05 25.84
N ALA A 1038 28.23 -35.08 24.55
CA ALA A 1038 29.55 -35.50 24.06
C ALA A 1038 30.66 -34.53 24.50
N SER A 1039 30.31 -33.30 24.86
CA SER A 1039 31.21 -32.34 25.51
C SER A 1039 31.33 -32.51 27.04
N SER A 1040 30.58 -33.44 27.67
CA SER A 1040 30.50 -33.53 29.14
C SER A 1040 30.60 -34.92 29.77
N GLY A 1041 31.15 -35.96 29.11
CA GLY A 1041 31.34 -37.24 29.82
C GLY A 1041 31.97 -38.38 29.05
N GLY A 1042 33.30 -38.49 29.13
CA GLY A 1042 34.00 -39.77 29.01
C GLY A 1042 34.25 -40.36 30.39
N GLY A 1043 33.73 -41.56 30.68
CA GLY A 1043 34.03 -42.26 31.92
C GLY A 1043 33.20 -43.52 32.19
N THR A 1044 33.80 -44.68 31.87
CA THR A 1044 33.72 -45.97 32.58
C THR A 1044 32.41 -46.81 32.63
N ALA A 1045 32.42 -47.89 31.83
CA ALA A 1045 32.52 -49.32 32.22
C ALA A 1045 31.33 -50.13 32.85
N VAL A 1046 31.09 -51.30 32.20
CA VAL A 1046 30.65 -52.65 32.71
C VAL A 1046 29.15 -53.04 32.69
N PRO A 1047 28.79 -54.33 32.37
CA PRO A 1047 27.50 -54.77 31.84
C PRO A 1047 26.70 -55.78 32.71
N ALA A 1048 25.42 -56.03 32.38
CA ALA A 1048 24.54 -57.18 32.75
C ALA A 1048 23.06 -56.75 32.59
N SER A 1049 22.01 -57.55 32.52
CA SER A 1049 21.70 -58.92 32.10
C SER A 1049 20.14 -59.02 32.05
N LEU A 1050 19.59 -59.93 31.25
CA LEU A 1050 18.35 -60.71 31.45
C LEU A 1050 17.06 -60.03 32.01
N ALA A 1051 15.95 -60.08 31.24
CA ALA A 1051 14.80 -60.99 31.47
C ALA A 1051 13.42 -60.44 31.00
N MET A 1052 12.73 -61.28 30.23
CA MET A 1052 11.27 -61.59 30.15
C MET A 1052 10.19 -60.48 30.03
N GLY A 1053 9.27 -60.68 29.06
CA GLY A 1053 8.06 -59.87 28.75
C GLY A 1053 6.86 -60.09 29.70
N PRO A 1054 5.57 -60.04 29.27
CA PRO A 1054 4.96 -59.77 27.95
C PRO A 1054 3.71 -58.83 27.95
N MET A 1055 3.12 -58.62 26.75
CA MET A 1055 1.69 -58.33 26.37
C MET A 1055 0.83 -57.24 27.08
N GLY A 1056 0.11 -56.44 26.26
CA GLY A 1056 -1.20 -55.87 26.64
C GLY A 1056 -1.61 -54.54 25.98
N GLN A 1057 -2.45 -54.59 24.94
CA GLN A 1057 -3.40 -53.53 24.55
C GLN A 1057 -4.81 -53.89 25.11
N PRO A 1058 -5.89 -53.07 25.03
CA PRO A 1058 -6.02 -51.60 25.12
C PRO A 1058 -7.27 -51.10 25.94
N ALA A 1059 -7.33 -49.76 26.15
CA ALA A 1059 -8.52 -48.89 26.44
C ALA A 1059 -9.22 -49.00 27.83
N PRO A 1060 -10.14 -48.09 28.29
CA PRO A 1060 -10.75 -46.90 27.66
C PRO A 1060 -11.00 -45.64 28.57
N SER A 1061 -11.50 -44.55 27.95
CA SER A 1061 -12.51 -43.53 28.38
C SER A 1061 -12.65 -43.01 29.83
N HIS A 1062 -12.68 -41.67 30.01
CA HIS A 1062 -13.78 -40.85 30.60
C HIS A 1062 -13.32 -39.39 30.92
N ARG A 1063 -14.04 -38.37 30.41
CA ARG A 1063 -14.90 -37.38 31.14
C ARG A 1063 -14.30 -36.65 32.35
N ASN A 1064 -14.29 -35.31 32.28
CA ASN A 1064 -14.75 -34.33 33.30
C ASN A 1064 -14.70 -32.94 32.64
N GLN A 1065 -15.78 -32.15 32.46
CA GLN A 1065 -16.74 -31.53 33.38
C GLN A 1065 -16.17 -30.66 34.52
N ASN A 1066 -16.54 -29.37 34.41
CA ASN A 1066 -16.78 -28.35 35.42
C ASN A 1066 -15.62 -27.64 36.13
N GLY A 1067 -15.79 -26.31 36.21
CA GLY A 1067 -15.26 -25.49 37.31
C GLY A 1067 -14.83 -24.10 36.88
N GLY A 1068 -15.76 -23.15 36.81
CA GLY A 1068 -15.41 -21.73 36.86
C GLY A 1068 -15.50 -21.22 38.30
N THR A 1069 -14.73 -20.18 38.63
CA THR A 1069 -15.15 -18.98 39.38
C THR A 1069 -13.98 -18.02 39.67
N GLN A 1070 -14.26 -16.73 39.45
CA GLN A 1070 -13.91 -15.55 40.29
C GLN A 1070 -12.55 -14.83 40.19
N HIS A 1071 -12.68 -13.52 39.88
CA HIS A 1071 -11.91 -12.31 40.26
C HIS A 1071 -10.42 -12.25 39.90
N ASP A 1072 -9.86 -11.22 39.24
CA ASP A 1072 -10.20 -9.79 39.03
C ASP A 1072 -9.93 -9.31 37.60
#